data_AF-A0A6A5HPL4-F1
#
_entry.id   AF-A0A6A5HPL4-F1
#
_cell.length_a   1.000
_cell.length_b   1.000
_cell.length_c   1.000
_cell.angle_alpha   90.00
_cell.angle_beta   90.00
_cell.angle_gamma   90.00
#
_symmetry.space_group_name_H-M   'P 1'
#
loop_
_entity.id
_entity.type
_entity.pdbx_description
1 polymer ?
#
loop_
_entity_poly.entity_id
_entity_poly.type
_entity_poly.pdbx_seq_one_letter_code
_entity_poly.pdbx_strand_id
1 'polypeptide(L)'
;MLIRWRTGLHRQFRRLGTALQWPLKETRISENTKLLETHWSDKLIKEFENGKLNPSKNSKKYILSMFPYPSGRLHIGHMRVYTISDATARYYRLNGYEVIHPIGWDSFGLPAENAARDKGVDPREWTVKNIETMKEQLVKTKILFDWEREISTCEPEFFRWTQWIFCKLFEHGLVKRTTAEVNWDPVDQTVLAAEQIDNEGRSWRSGATAEKKKLRQWMIETPKYAKRLQEGLRAMSEQWGEVADIQANWIGKCDVFRFILPVIGTTDDEFIDLRIKDIFEISNAEFLILKKSHSMADKERKEFPYKLPFEVLNGVTGRQIPAIVVDDSYHPELESFQNSRVGNFQTDKELAEKFGIQEPKHKRNLTKNDIQEMAAFGGYGGYETSRTLTDWVVSRQRGWGTPIPMIQTDDGKRVATRLDRLPVLGTDRGQKVDRERFGEEGTFDSDTLDTFFDSAWYYFRYLDSKNSNELASKTSLEKMPVDVYVGGIEHAAVHMFFARFISYFLKDIRVIQTAEPFTDLIPQGIVRGKTFIEKSTGKYVSPEDVTTNSEGRVHLKTDASVEIDTVYEKMSKSKNNGVDLAAMLDSEGVDMTRLRLLEAAAPRAPINWGETDLKGIKKLLDRIATINSDVIESRCSSKIVDMDPKIEESIRETYNFFVRNVGMCLEILHLHNTALMRLQGFTNALKKIDPIYLANSPEGQRAVKSLVIMLQVFCPHVAAEMWSALYPSESLISAQPWPLVDSDAQIEFLLMIDSVSGGRPSVDRRLIEEMGGDELWRRAEHTEHSEILRIMKEEGMVLRDHRVTKRRGFHVTLSCGVEGDKEENRKKIGKILDRIQAERRKLDKKKGGKKQKKEKAK
;
A
#
# COMPACT_ATOMS: atom_id res chain seq x y z
N MET A 1 21.75 50.84 -39.76
CA MET A 1 21.59 49.37 -39.87
C MET A 1 21.96 48.60 -38.59
N LEU A 2 22.91 49.05 -37.75
CA LEU A 2 23.27 48.36 -36.49
C LEU A 2 22.22 48.40 -35.35
N ILE A 3 21.28 49.35 -35.36
CA ILE A 3 20.21 49.44 -34.34
C ILE A 3 19.03 48.48 -34.63
N ARG A 4 18.87 48.05 -35.89
CA ARG A 4 17.87 47.04 -36.30
C ARG A 4 18.32 45.59 -36.05
N TRP A 5 19.62 45.35 -35.84
CA TRP A 5 20.13 44.00 -35.51
C TRP A 5 19.99 43.66 -34.01
N ARG A 6 20.14 44.65 -33.11
CA ARG A 6 19.90 44.45 -31.67
C ARG A 6 18.44 44.28 -31.28
N THR A 7 17.51 44.76 -32.10
CA THR A 7 16.05 44.62 -31.87
C THR A 7 15.44 43.39 -32.56
N GLY A 8 16.18 42.75 -33.48
CA GLY A 8 15.75 41.56 -34.22
C GLY A 8 15.82 40.24 -33.44
N LEU A 9 16.77 40.10 -32.50
CA LEU A 9 16.89 38.88 -31.67
C LEU A 9 15.83 38.77 -30.55
N HIS A 10 15.16 39.87 -30.19
CA HIS A 10 14.12 39.85 -29.15
C HIS A 10 12.71 39.52 -29.67
N ARG A 11 12.52 39.33 -30.99
CA ARG A 11 11.19 39.09 -31.58
C ARG A 11 11.01 37.77 -32.33
N GLN A 12 11.96 36.84 -32.25
CA GLN A 12 11.79 35.49 -32.86
C GLN A 12 11.72 34.31 -31.88
N PHE A 13 11.69 34.54 -30.57
CA PHE A 13 11.49 33.49 -29.57
C PHE A 13 10.27 33.79 -28.69
N ARG A 14 9.08 33.50 -29.18
CA ARG A 14 7.91 33.27 -28.30
C ARG A 14 7.07 32.15 -28.87
N ARG A 15 7.26 30.95 -28.35
CA ARG A 15 6.14 30.01 -28.19
C ARG A 15 5.80 29.79 -26.72
N LEU A 16 6.78 29.84 -25.81
CA LEU A 16 6.56 29.83 -24.36
C LEU A 16 7.48 30.89 -23.72
N GLY A 17 6.90 31.97 -23.19
CA GLY A 17 7.68 32.93 -22.39
C GLY A 17 8.00 32.35 -21.01
N THR A 18 9.14 32.70 -20.43
CA THR A 18 9.45 32.50 -19.00
C THR A 18 8.63 33.47 -18.14
N ALA A 19 8.36 33.11 -16.90
CA ALA A 19 7.74 34.02 -15.93
C ALA A 19 8.76 35.02 -15.37
N LEU A 20 10.01 34.59 -15.23
CA LEU A 20 11.12 35.40 -14.74
C LEU A 20 12.02 35.87 -15.88
N GLN A 21 12.81 36.90 -15.61
CA GLN A 21 13.84 37.37 -16.52
C GLN A 21 15.15 36.61 -16.25
N TRP A 22 15.62 35.88 -17.26
CA TRP A 22 16.88 35.15 -17.21
C TRP A 22 18.00 35.90 -17.96
N PRO A 23 19.27 35.81 -17.53
CA PRO A 23 19.76 35.12 -16.32
C PRO A 23 19.27 35.76 -15.01
N LEU A 24 19.12 34.96 -13.96
CA LEU A 24 18.65 35.44 -12.64
C LEU A 24 19.80 36.11 -11.89
N LYS A 25 19.81 37.45 -11.85
CA LYS A 25 20.85 38.22 -11.15
C LYS A 25 20.55 38.42 -9.67
N GLU A 26 19.39 38.97 -9.36
CA GLU A 26 18.98 39.30 -7.98
C GLU A 26 17.74 38.50 -7.53
N THR A 27 16.97 37.98 -8.49
CA THR A 27 15.76 37.21 -8.21
C THR A 27 16.09 35.79 -7.81
N ARG A 28 15.60 35.35 -6.65
CA ARG A 28 15.68 33.95 -6.23
C ARG A 28 14.47 33.17 -6.72
N ILE A 29 14.71 32.04 -7.37
CA ILE A 29 13.62 31.21 -7.89
C ILE A 29 12.80 30.61 -6.74
N SER A 30 13.46 30.31 -5.62
CA SER A 30 12.82 29.75 -4.42
C SER A 30 11.83 30.70 -3.72
N GLU A 31 11.91 31.99 -4.01
CA GLU A 31 11.02 33.03 -3.48
C GLU A 31 9.85 33.34 -4.44
N ASN A 32 9.87 32.77 -5.65
CA ASN A 32 8.91 33.06 -6.72
C ASN A 32 8.08 31.85 -7.15
N THR A 33 8.11 30.73 -6.41
CA THR A 33 7.46 29.47 -6.80
C THR A 33 5.97 29.63 -7.13
N LYS A 34 5.22 30.44 -6.37
CA LYS A 34 3.80 30.74 -6.66
C LYS A 34 3.56 31.47 -7.98
N LEU A 35 4.44 32.40 -8.34
CA LEU A 35 4.38 33.08 -9.63
C LEU A 35 4.58 32.06 -10.75
N LEU A 36 5.55 31.15 -10.58
CA LEU A 36 5.83 30.09 -11.54
C LEU A 36 4.64 29.13 -11.66
N GLU A 37 4.04 28.74 -10.55
CA GLU A 37 2.83 27.91 -10.52
C GLU A 37 1.72 28.56 -11.34
N THR A 38 1.41 29.83 -11.08
CA THR A 38 0.40 30.60 -11.82
C THR A 38 0.68 30.63 -13.33
N HIS A 39 1.95 30.77 -13.71
CA HIS A 39 2.34 30.87 -15.12
C HIS A 39 2.40 29.52 -15.86
N TRP A 40 2.72 28.44 -15.16
CA TRP A 40 3.00 27.12 -15.75
C TRP A 40 1.89 26.09 -15.58
N SER A 41 1.09 26.13 -14.51
CA SER A 41 0.11 25.08 -14.20
C SER A 41 -0.81 24.78 -15.37
N ASP A 42 -1.47 25.79 -15.94
CA ASP A 42 -2.45 25.59 -17.03
C ASP A 42 -1.80 25.03 -18.29
N LYS A 43 -0.55 25.39 -18.58
CA LYS A 43 0.19 24.88 -19.74
C LYS A 43 0.54 23.41 -19.56
N LEU A 44 1.05 23.05 -18.39
CA LEU A 44 1.42 21.67 -18.04
C LEU A 44 0.19 20.76 -17.97
N ILE A 45 -0.92 21.25 -17.39
CA ILE A 45 -2.18 20.50 -17.33
C ILE A 45 -2.77 20.32 -18.73
N LYS A 46 -2.87 21.39 -19.54
CA LYS A 46 -3.36 21.28 -20.92
C LYS A 46 -2.49 20.35 -21.76
N GLU A 47 -1.18 20.37 -21.58
CA GLU A 47 -0.29 19.44 -22.28
C GLU A 47 -0.57 17.98 -21.89
N PHE A 48 -0.80 17.72 -20.59
CA PHE A 48 -1.24 16.42 -20.12
C PHE A 48 -2.61 16.02 -20.71
N GLU A 49 -3.58 16.92 -20.73
CA GLU A 49 -4.94 16.68 -21.25
C GLU A 49 -4.98 16.49 -22.77
N ASN A 50 -4.18 17.24 -23.54
CA ASN A 50 -4.17 17.24 -25.00
C ASN A 50 -3.58 15.97 -25.64
N GLY A 51 -3.20 14.95 -24.86
CA GLY A 51 -2.77 13.65 -25.41
C GLY A 51 -2.20 12.61 -24.44
N LYS A 52 -2.43 12.74 -23.11
CA LYS A 52 -1.91 11.89 -22.01
C LYS A 52 -0.44 11.43 -22.19
N LEU A 53 0.30 12.35 -22.81
CA LEU A 53 1.72 12.41 -23.15
C LEU A 53 2.33 11.15 -23.80
N ASN A 54 1.85 10.86 -25.02
CA ASN A 54 2.49 10.10 -26.11
C ASN A 54 3.45 8.99 -25.64
N PRO A 55 2.92 7.87 -25.13
CA PRO A 55 3.76 6.75 -24.71
C PRO A 55 4.61 6.26 -25.90
N SER A 56 5.92 6.20 -25.70
CA SER A 56 6.86 5.64 -26.68
C SER A 56 7.04 4.13 -26.51
N LYS A 57 6.56 3.56 -25.40
CA LYS A 57 6.53 2.12 -25.14
C LYS A 57 5.12 1.58 -25.31
N ASN A 58 5.02 0.38 -25.87
CA ASN A 58 3.78 -0.41 -25.89
C ASN A 58 3.58 -1.15 -24.55
N SER A 59 3.69 -0.45 -23.43
CA SER A 59 3.48 -1.01 -22.10
C SER A 59 2.94 0.04 -21.12
N LYS A 60 2.06 -0.43 -20.24
CA LYS A 60 1.38 0.41 -19.24
C LYS A 60 2.10 0.41 -17.90
N LYS A 61 1.86 1.46 -17.11
CA LYS A 61 2.15 1.53 -15.69
C LYS A 61 0.92 2.02 -14.94
N TYR A 62 0.33 1.16 -14.13
CA TYR A 62 -0.82 1.48 -13.31
C TYR A 62 -0.34 1.89 -11.90
N ILE A 63 -0.34 3.20 -11.64
CA ILE A 63 0.08 3.79 -10.38
C ILE A 63 -1.18 4.22 -9.63
N LEU A 64 -1.39 3.66 -8.45
CA LEU A 64 -2.63 3.88 -7.70
C LEU A 64 -2.31 4.32 -6.28
N SER A 65 -2.97 5.40 -5.84
CA SER A 65 -2.99 5.79 -4.44
C SER A 65 -4.31 5.34 -3.79
N MET A 66 -4.27 5.05 -2.50
CA MET A 66 -5.50 4.89 -1.72
C MET A 66 -6.38 6.13 -1.85
N PHE A 67 -7.60 5.95 -2.38
CA PHE A 67 -8.58 7.03 -2.47
C PHE A 67 -9.05 7.50 -1.07
N PRO A 68 -9.44 8.78 -0.90
CA PRO A 68 -9.82 9.30 0.39
C PRO A 68 -11.30 9.03 0.73
N TYR A 69 -11.58 8.99 2.03
CA TYR A 69 -12.95 9.12 2.54
C TYR A 69 -13.40 10.59 2.48
N PRO A 70 -14.57 10.92 1.88
CA PRO A 70 -15.11 12.28 1.81
C PRO A 70 -15.76 12.71 3.13
N SER A 71 -14.98 12.67 4.21
CA SER A 71 -15.41 12.99 5.57
C SER A 71 -15.23 14.47 5.94
N GLY A 72 -14.81 15.31 4.99
CA GLY A 72 -14.73 16.76 5.12
C GLY A 72 -13.70 17.41 4.21
N ARG A 73 -12.57 17.84 4.77
CA ARG A 73 -11.51 18.55 4.03
C ARG A 73 -10.22 17.75 4.06
N LEU A 74 -9.43 17.88 2.99
CA LEU A 74 -8.10 17.32 2.91
C LEU A 74 -7.13 18.07 3.84
N HIS A 75 -6.25 17.28 4.43
CA HIS A 75 -5.11 17.76 5.22
C HIS A 75 -3.80 17.31 4.58
N ILE A 76 -2.68 17.83 5.07
CA ILE A 76 -1.37 17.57 4.48
C ILE A 76 -0.96 16.08 4.45
N GLY A 77 -1.43 15.27 5.40
CA GLY A 77 -1.28 13.81 5.34
C GLY A 77 -1.80 13.16 4.04
N HIS A 78 -2.92 13.64 3.50
CA HIS A 78 -3.43 13.17 2.20
C HIS A 78 -2.50 13.60 1.06
N MET A 79 -2.05 14.86 1.07
CA MET A 79 -1.13 15.38 0.07
C MET A 79 0.18 14.59 0.02
N ARG A 80 0.65 14.02 1.13
CA ARG A 80 1.84 13.14 1.14
C ARG A 80 1.66 11.94 0.21
N VAL A 81 0.55 11.20 0.37
CA VAL A 81 0.24 10.01 -0.42
C VAL A 81 0.16 10.36 -1.90
N TYR A 82 -0.58 11.42 -2.24
CA TYR A 82 -0.80 11.82 -3.63
C TYR A 82 0.44 12.45 -4.28
N THR A 83 1.30 13.11 -3.51
CA THR A 83 2.58 13.61 -4.01
C THR A 83 3.53 12.47 -4.34
N ILE A 84 3.59 11.43 -3.51
CA ILE A 84 4.39 10.22 -3.76
C ILE A 84 3.88 9.54 -5.03
N SER A 85 2.57 9.32 -5.17
CA SER A 85 2.00 8.66 -6.35
C SER A 85 2.20 9.49 -7.63
N ASP A 86 2.05 10.82 -7.56
CA ASP A 86 2.28 11.72 -8.70
C ASP A 86 3.76 11.76 -9.11
N ALA A 87 4.70 11.80 -8.16
CA ALA A 87 6.13 11.72 -8.47
C ALA A 87 6.48 10.41 -9.18
N THR A 88 5.95 9.28 -8.69
CA THR A 88 6.12 7.97 -9.33
C THR A 88 5.46 7.93 -10.72
N ALA A 89 4.25 8.46 -10.86
CA ALA A 89 3.55 8.54 -12.14
C ALA A 89 4.31 9.39 -13.16
N ARG A 90 4.84 10.56 -12.76
CA ARG A 90 5.69 11.41 -13.61
C ARG A 90 6.95 10.67 -14.06
N TYR A 91 7.65 10.00 -13.15
CA TYR A 91 8.83 9.22 -13.50
C TYR A 91 8.53 8.18 -14.59
N TYR A 92 7.45 7.40 -14.45
CA TYR A 92 7.10 6.41 -15.46
C TYR A 92 6.61 7.03 -16.78
N ARG A 93 5.90 8.17 -16.77
CA ARG A 93 5.53 8.90 -18.01
C ARG A 93 6.78 9.34 -18.77
N LEU A 94 7.76 9.93 -18.08
CA LEU A 94 9.03 10.34 -18.68
C LEU A 94 9.82 9.14 -19.24
N ASN A 95 9.64 7.96 -18.67
CA ASN A 95 10.21 6.71 -19.20
C ASN A 95 9.42 6.11 -20.38
N GLY A 96 8.40 6.81 -20.90
CA GLY A 96 7.65 6.48 -22.11
C GLY A 96 6.50 5.49 -21.91
N TYR A 97 6.11 5.17 -20.67
CA TYR A 97 5.01 4.25 -20.38
C TYR A 97 3.63 4.92 -20.52
N GLU A 98 2.61 4.15 -20.90
CA GLU A 98 1.21 4.56 -20.74
C GLU A 98 0.86 4.53 -19.25
N VAL A 99 0.78 5.68 -18.59
CA VAL A 99 0.53 5.74 -17.15
C VAL A 99 -0.94 5.95 -16.83
N ILE A 100 -1.51 5.03 -16.06
CA ILE A 100 -2.85 5.13 -15.47
C ILE A 100 -2.68 5.60 -14.03
N HIS A 101 -3.21 6.78 -13.71
CA HIS A 101 -3.12 7.40 -12.38
C HIS A 101 -4.48 7.98 -11.99
N PRO A 102 -5.44 7.12 -11.59
CA PRO A 102 -6.80 7.53 -11.31
C PRO A 102 -6.95 8.01 -9.86
N ILE A 103 -8.10 8.61 -9.57
CA ILE A 103 -8.54 8.99 -8.22
C ILE A 103 -10.07 8.87 -8.15
N GLY A 104 -10.62 8.80 -6.95
CA GLY A 104 -12.05 8.63 -6.69
C GLY A 104 -12.33 8.82 -5.22
N TRP A 105 -13.47 8.31 -4.73
CA TRP A 105 -13.97 8.61 -3.39
C TRP A 105 -14.52 7.37 -2.69
N ASP A 106 -14.02 7.08 -1.49
CA ASP A 106 -14.57 6.03 -0.63
C ASP A 106 -15.73 6.60 0.21
N SER A 107 -16.88 6.75 -0.43
CA SER A 107 -17.98 7.62 -0.03
C SER A 107 -19.08 6.97 0.83
N PHE A 108 -19.08 5.65 1.00
CA PHE A 108 -20.04 4.98 1.88
C PHE A 108 -19.53 4.82 3.33
N GLY A 109 -20.48 4.57 4.23
CA GLY A 109 -20.25 4.11 5.59
C GLY A 109 -20.12 5.15 6.68
N LEU A 110 -19.63 4.65 7.82
CA LEU A 110 -19.60 5.37 9.08
C LEU A 110 -19.00 6.78 8.98
N PRO A 111 -17.86 7.06 8.27
CA PRO A 111 -17.23 8.38 8.34
C PRO A 111 -18.15 9.50 7.84
N ALA A 112 -18.83 9.25 6.71
CA ALA A 112 -19.75 10.20 6.11
C ALA A 112 -21.04 10.30 6.93
N GLU A 113 -21.59 9.17 7.37
CA GLU A 113 -22.86 9.12 8.11
C GLU A 113 -22.78 9.80 9.49
N ASN A 114 -21.73 9.53 10.27
CA ASN A 114 -21.56 10.16 11.59
C ASN A 114 -21.41 11.68 11.44
N ALA A 115 -20.59 12.11 10.49
CA ALA A 115 -20.36 13.54 10.24
C ALA A 115 -21.63 14.26 9.77
N ALA A 116 -22.46 13.61 8.96
CA ALA A 116 -23.76 14.12 8.53
C ALA A 116 -24.74 14.20 9.71
N ARG A 117 -24.82 13.14 10.54
CA ARG A 117 -25.65 13.07 11.75
C ARG A 117 -25.30 14.16 12.75
N ASP A 118 -24.01 14.38 13.03
CA ASP A 118 -23.53 15.42 13.96
C ASP A 118 -23.88 16.83 13.49
N LYS A 119 -24.12 17.01 12.18
CA LYS A 119 -24.51 18.27 11.55
C LYS A 119 -26.01 18.38 11.24
N GLY A 120 -26.79 17.33 11.48
CA GLY A 120 -28.22 17.29 11.18
C GLY A 120 -28.55 17.41 9.68
N VAL A 121 -27.67 16.90 8.81
CA VAL A 121 -27.83 16.94 7.35
C VAL A 121 -27.96 15.53 6.77
N ASP A 122 -28.53 15.42 5.57
CA ASP A 122 -28.61 14.16 4.86
C ASP A 122 -27.21 13.62 4.50
N PRO A 123 -26.90 12.33 4.75
CA PRO A 123 -25.58 11.76 4.44
C PRO A 123 -25.17 11.85 2.97
N ARG A 124 -26.11 11.78 2.02
CA ARG A 124 -25.82 11.94 0.59
C ARG A 124 -25.43 13.37 0.30
N GLU A 125 -26.23 14.35 0.74
CA GLU A 125 -25.93 15.77 0.55
C GLU A 125 -24.57 16.14 1.16
N TRP A 126 -24.28 15.65 2.36
CA TRP A 126 -23.00 15.85 3.03
C TRP A 126 -21.82 15.24 2.24
N THR A 127 -22.00 14.02 1.76
CA THR A 127 -20.98 13.29 0.99
C THR A 127 -20.66 13.98 -0.32
N VAL A 128 -21.69 14.33 -1.11
CA VAL A 128 -21.53 15.03 -2.40
C VAL A 128 -20.83 16.37 -2.20
N LYS A 129 -21.24 17.15 -1.20
CA LYS A 129 -20.60 18.44 -0.88
C LYS A 129 -19.12 18.29 -0.49
N ASN A 130 -18.79 17.26 0.28
CA ASN A 130 -17.41 16.98 0.66
C ASN A 130 -16.58 16.50 -0.53
N ILE A 131 -17.14 15.67 -1.42
CA ILE A 131 -16.50 15.27 -2.67
C ILE A 131 -16.16 16.50 -3.50
N GLU A 132 -17.12 17.40 -3.73
CA GLU A 132 -16.88 18.66 -4.45
C GLU A 132 -15.76 19.48 -3.82
N THR A 133 -15.84 19.71 -2.50
CA THR A 133 -14.82 20.47 -1.75
C THR A 133 -13.43 19.82 -1.85
N MET A 134 -13.33 18.51 -1.65
CA MET A 134 -12.06 17.80 -1.69
C MET A 134 -11.52 17.70 -3.11
N LYS A 135 -12.39 17.60 -4.12
CA LYS A 135 -12.02 17.63 -5.53
C LYS A 135 -11.40 18.97 -5.89
N GLU A 136 -12.00 20.09 -5.48
CA GLU A 136 -11.41 21.42 -5.63
C GLU A 136 -10.04 21.52 -4.97
N GLN A 137 -9.89 20.98 -3.75
CA GLN A 137 -8.60 20.93 -3.05
C GLN A 137 -7.57 20.07 -3.81
N LEU A 138 -7.95 18.91 -4.36
CA LEU A 138 -7.06 18.08 -5.19
C LEU A 138 -6.68 18.78 -6.49
N VAL A 139 -7.62 19.46 -7.16
CA VAL A 139 -7.31 20.26 -8.36
C VAL A 139 -6.32 21.38 -8.05
N LYS A 140 -6.42 22.02 -6.87
CA LYS A 140 -5.44 23.02 -6.41
C LYS A 140 -4.03 22.44 -6.22
N THR A 141 -3.87 21.14 -5.95
CA THR A 141 -2.55 20.50 -5.83
C THR A 141 -1.79 20.42 -7.16
N LYS A 142 -2.48 20.59 -8.29
CA LYS A 142 -1.93 20.44 -9.65
C LYS A 142 -1.30 19.06 -9.93
N ILE A 143 -1.67 18.06 -9.14
CA ILE A 143 -1.35 16.64 -9.40
C ILE A 143 -2.11 16.18 -10.65
N LEU A 144 -1.46 15.38 -11.49
CA LEU A 144 -2.03 14.90 -12.75
C LEU A 144 -2.76 13.57 -12.54
N PHE A 145 -4.04 13.66 -12.18
CA PHE A 145 -4.97 12.53 -12.10
C PHE A 145 -5.78 12.36 -13.38
N ASP A 146 -6.15 11.11 -13.67
CA ASP A 146 -7.09 10.76 -14.73
C ASP A 146 -8.55 11.00 -14.28
N TRP A 147 -8.97 12.25 -14.19
CA TRP A 147 -10.33 12.62 -13.73
C TRP A 147 -11.47 12.00 -14.55
N GLU A 148 -11.22 11.59 -15.80
CA GLU A 148 -12.21 10.85 -16.60
C GLU A 148 -12.57 9.47 -16.03
N ARG A 149 -11.71 8.94 -15.14
CA ARG A 149 -11.86 7.66 -14.45
C ARG A 149 -12.43 7.83 -13.04
N GLU A 150 -12.81 9.04 -12.63
CA GLU A 150 -13.36 9.30 -11.31
C GLU A 150 -14.54 8.38 -10.98
N ILE A 151 -14.55 7.85 -9.76
CA ILE A 151 -15.63 7.03 -9.21
C ILE A 151 -15.96 7.53 -7.80
N SER A 152 -17.19 7.27 -7.36
CA SER A 152 -17.60 7.39 -5.97
C SER A 152 -18.35 6.14 -5.57
N THR A 153 -17.97 5.51 -4.46
CA THR A 153 -18.53 4.22 -4.04
C THR A 153 -20.03 4.26 -3.71
N CYS A 154 -20.58 5.43 -3.37
CA CYS A 154 -21.99 5.63 -3.04
C CYS A 154 -22.90 5.80 -4.25
N GLU A 155 -22.35 5.88 -5.46
CA GLU A 155 -23.15 6.03 -6.67
C GLU A 155 -23.69 4.67 -7.15
N PRO A 156 -24.97 4.58 -7.57
CA PRO A 156 -25.59 3.34 -8.04
C PRO A 156 -24.80 2.64 -9.16
N GLU A 157 -24.17 3.40 -10.04
CA GLU A 157 -23.34 2.90 -11.14
C GLU A 157 -22.08 2.16 -10.64
N PHE A 158 -21.62 2.46 -9.42
CA PHE A 158 -20.55 1.74 -8.76
C PHE A 158 -21.10 0.57 -7.93
N PHE A 159 -21.95 0.83 -6.93
CA PHE A 159 -22.28 -0.19 -5.94
C PHE A 159 -23.19 -1.31 -6.48
N ARG A 160 -23.81 -1.14 -7.66
CA ARG A 160 -24.45 -2.26 -8.38
C ARG A 160 -23.47 -3.42 -8.59
N TRP A 161 -22.18 -3.12 -8.78
CA TRP A 161 -21.14 -4.12 -8.99
C TRP A 161 -20.63 -4.68 -7.67
N THR A 162 -20.64 -3.90 -6.58
CA THR A 162 -20.47 -4.45 -5.22
C THR A 162 -21.56 -5.48 -4.94
N GLN A 163 -22.83 -5.16 -5.21
CA GLN A 163 -23.96 -6.07 -5.07
C GLN A 163 -23.80 -7.31 -5.97
N TRP A 164 -23.36 -7.12 -7.21
CA TRP A 164 -23.06 -8.23 -8.13
C TRP A 164 -21.99 -9.18 -7.56
N ILE A 165 -20.89 -8.66 -7.00
CA ILE A 165 -19.84 -9.46 -6.36
C ILE A 165 -20.42 -10.24 -5.18
N PHE A 166 -21.23 -9.59 -4.34
CA PHE A 166 -21.91 -10.24 -3.22
C PHE A 166 -22.82 -11.39 -3.68
N CYS A 167 -23.66 -11.17 -4.69
CA CYS A 167 -24.51 -12.21 -5.28
C CYS A 167 -23.66 -13.37 -5.83
N LYS A 168 -22.53 -13.09 -6.48
CA LYS A 168 -21.61 -14.13 -6.97
C LYS A 168 -20.98 -14.94 -5.84
N LEU A 169 -20.55 -14.29 -4.76
CA LEU A 169 -20.04 -14.99 -3.58
C LEU A 169 -21.14 -15.89 -2.98
N PHE A 170 -22.39 -15.44 -2.94
CA PHE A 170 -23.53 -16.24 -2.49
C PHE A 170 -23.82 -17.43 -3.40
N GLU A 171 -23.88 -17.23 -4.73
CA GLU A 171 -24.05 -18.30 -5.73
C GLU A 171 -22.95 -19.38 -5.62
N HIS A 172 -21.73 -18.99 -5.23
CA HIS A 172 -20.61 -19.89 -5.02
C HIS A 172 -20.48 -20.43 -3.57
N GLY A 173 -21.49 -20.24 -2.73
CA GLY A 173 -21.57 -20.80 -1.37
C GLY A 173 -20.59 -20.20 -0.37
N LEU A 174 -20.03 -19.01 -0.65
CA LEU A 174 -19.09 -18.31 0.23
C LEU A 174 -19.76 -17.34 1.20
N VAL A 175 -21.04 -17.03 0.98
CA VAL A 175 -21.83 -16.15 1.84
C VAL A 175 -22.81 -16.97 2.64
N LYS A 176 -22.83 -16.77 3.96
CA LYS A 176 -23.76 -17.42 4.89
C LYS A 176 -24.34 -16.36 5.83
N ARG A 177 -25.53 -16.62 6.38
CA ARG A 177 -26.10 -15.76 7.42
C ARG A 177 -26.39 -16.58 8.67
N THR A 178 -25.57 -16.38 9.70
CA THR A 178 -25.62 -17.16 10.93
C THR A 178 -25.56 -16.24 12.15
N THR A 179 -25.87 -16.78 13.32
CA THR A 179 -25.67 -16.10 14.59
C THR A 179 -24.18 -16.08 14.91
N ALA A 180 -23.61 -14.88 15.04
CA ALA A 180 -22.23 -14.70 15.45
C ALA A 180 -22.17 -13.82 16.70
N GLU A 181 -21.24 -14.13 17.60
CA GLU A 181 -20.83 -13.18 18.62
C GLU A 181 -20.01 -12.10 17.92
N VAL A 182 -20.61 -10.93 17.78
CA VAL A 182 -20.03 -9.80 17.11
C VAL A 182 -19.65 -8.74 18.10
N ASN A 183 -18.71 -7.91 17.68
CA ASN A 183 -18.36 -6.73 18.40
C ASN A 183 -19.40 -5.64 18.13
N TRP A 184 -19.95 -5.06 19.18
CA TRP A 184 -20.94 -4.01 19.10
C TRP A 184 -20.37 -2.72 19.66
N ASP A 185 -20.42 -1.66 18.86
CA ASP A 185 -20.14 -0.31 19.34
C ASP A 185 -21.42 0.27 19.97
N PRO A 186 -21.48 0.50 21.29
CA PRO A 186 -22.68 1.05 21.93
C PRO A 186 -22.94 2.52 21.57
N VAL A 187 -21.91 3.26 21.14
CA VAL A 187 -22.01 4.67 20.75
C VAL A 187 -22.45 4.80 19.29
N ASP A 188 -21.78 4.08 18.39
CA ASP A 188 -22.13 4.09 16.97
C ASP A 188 -23.32 3.16 16.64
N GLN A 189 -23.79 2.38 17.60
CA GLN A 189 -24.92 1.44 17.48
C GLN A 189 -24.80 0.55 16.24
N THR A 190 -23.63 -0.07 16.07
CA THR A 190 -23.33 -0.91 14.91
C THR A 190 -22.41 -2.05 15.28
N VAL A 191 -22.50 -3.12 14.49
CA VAL A 191 -21.48 -4.15 14.47
C VAL A 191 -20.17 -3.59 13.93
N LEU A 192 -19.08 -3.96 14.59
CA LEU A 192 -17.71 -3.75 14.18
C LEU A 192 -17.09 -5.09 13.78
N ALA A 193 -16.32 -5.09 12.70
CA ALA A 193 -15.45 -6.21 12.37
C ALA A 193 -14.34 -6.32 13.44
N ALA A 194 -13.68 -7.48 13.57
CA ALA A 194 -12.56 -7.63 14.51
C ALA A 194 -11.44 -6.62 14.23
N GLU A 195 -11.28 -6.28 12.95
CA GLU A 195 -10.35 -5.31 12.38
C GLU A 195 -10.62 -3.86 12.80
N GLN A 196 -11.82 -3.59 13.32
CA GLN A 196 -12.27 -2.25 13.74
C GLN A 196 -12.15 -2.06 15.26
N ILE A 197 -11.49 -3.00 15.95
CA ILE A 197 -11.17 -2.90 17.37
C ILE A 197 -9.67 -2.80 17.55
N ASP A 198 -9.23 -1.88 18.41
CA ASP A 198 -7.84 -1.78 18.82
C ASP A 198 -7.43 -2.87 19.84
N ASN A 199 -6.17 -2.85 20.25
CA ASN A 199 -5.63 -3.84 21.18
C ASN A 199 -6.22 -3.74 22.60
N GLU A 200 -6.92 -2.64 22.93
CA GLU A 200 -7.58 -2.43 24.22
C GLU A 200 -9.06 -2.84 24.20
N GLY A 201 -9.54 -3.40 23.09
CA GLY A 201 -10.94 -3.79 22.95
C GLY A 201 -11.87 -2.62 22.61
N ARG A 202 -11.34 -1.48 22.17
CA ARG A 202 -12.13 -0.29 21.87
C ARG A 202 -12.35 -0.12 20.37
N SER A 203 -13.50 0.45 20.02
CA SER A 203 -13.79 0.91 18.68
C SER A 203 -12.73 1.88 18.19
N TRP A 204 -12.15 1.59 17.02
CA TRP A 204 -11.11 2.42 16.38
C TRP A 204 -11.51 3.89 16.17
N ARG A 205 -12.81 4.18 16.29
CA ARG A 205 -13.38 5.51 16.05
C ARG A 205 -14.03 6.11 17.27
N SER A 206 -15.06 5.48 17.83
CA SER A 206 -15.80 6.07 18.95
C SER A 206 -14.96 6.06 20.22
N GLY A 207 -13.93 5.20 20.29
CA GLY A 207 -13.13 4.95 21.49
C GLY A 207 -13.90 4.21 22.58
N ALA A 208 -15.16 3.82 22.33
CA ALA A 208 -15.96 3.04 23.27
C ALA A 208 -15.47 1.59 23.33
N THR A 209 -15.50 1.00 24.51
CA THR A 209 -15.27 -0.43 24.69
C THR A 209 -16.34 -1.22 23.94
N ALA A 210 -15.92 -2.10 23.03
CA ALA A 210 -16.87 -2.91 22.28
C ALA A 210 -17.54 -3.95 23.18
N GLU A 211 -18.85 -4.08 23.07
CA GLU A 211 -19.63 -5.11 23.75
C GLU A 211 -19.69 -6.37 22.88
N LYS A 212 -19.70 -7.55 23.49
CA LYS A 212 -20.01 -8.78 22.76
C LYS A 212 -21.52 -8.96 22.69
N LYS A 213 -22.09 -8.99 21.47
CA LYS A 213 -23.51 -9.27 21.24
C LYS A 213 -23.66 -10.42 20.28
N LYS A 214 -24.63 -11.30 20.53
CA LYS A 214 -25.04 -12.32 19.56
C LYS A 214 -26.02 -11.68 18.60
N LEU A 215 -25.63 -11.56 17.34
CA LEU A 215 -26.47 -11.01 16.27
C LEU A 215 -26.40 -11.93 15.06
N ARG A 216 -27.51 -11.99 14.31
CA ARG A 216 -27.55 -12.70 13.03
C ARG A 216 -26.98 -11.80 11.95
N GLN A 217 -25.89 -12.22 11.32
CA GLN A 217 -25.12 -11.37 10.38
C GLN A 217 -24.77 -12.14 9.11
N TRP A 218 -24.60 -11.41 8.00
CA TRP A 218 -24.01 -11.95 6.78
C TRP A 218 -22.48 -12.05 6.94
N MET A 219 -21.94 -13.22 6.63
CA MET A 219 -20.52 -13.54 6.74
C MET A 219 -19.98 -14.13 5.44
N ILE A 220 -18.71 -13.86 5.16
CA ILE A 220 -18.00 -14.38 4.00
C ILE A 220 -16.87 -15.30 4.44
N GLU A 221 -16.80 -16.48 3.84
CA GLU A 221 -15.88 -17.56 4.19
C GLU A 221 -14.42 -17.31 3.71
N THR A 222 -13.81 -16.22 4.19
CA THR A 222 -12.42 -15.86 3.87
C THR A 222 -11.38 -16.92 4.28
N PRO A 223 -11.56 -17.75 5.33
CA PRO A 223 -10.60 -18.82 5.66
C PRO A 223 -10.43 -19.84 4.53
N LYS A 224 -11.42 -20.04 3.65
CA LYS A 224 -11.27 -20.89 2.46
C LYS A 224 -10.13 -20.47 1.54
N TYR A 225 -9.75 -19.19 1.58
CA TYR A 225 -8.68 -18.61 0.78
C TYR A 225 -7.36 -18.43 1.57
N ALA A 226 -7.35 -18.68 2.87
CA ALA A 226 -6.23 -18.35 3.76
C ALA A 226 -4.89 -18.95 3.28
N LYS A 227 -4.88 -20.23 2.91
CA LYS A 227 -3.68 -20.93 2.45
C LYS A 227 -3.10 -20.27 1.19
N ARG A 228 -3.96 -20.05 0.19
CA ARG A 228 -3.60 -19.43 -1.10
C ARG A 228 -3.13 -17.97 -0.93
N LEU A 229 -3.76 -17.23 -0.01
CA LEU A 229 -3.35 -15.87 0.36
C LEU A 229 -1.99 -15.87 1.09
N GLN A 230 -1.73 -16.84 1.97
CA GLN A 230 -0.42 -16.99 2.62
C GLN A 230 0.68 -17.32 1.61
N GLU A 231 0.42 -18.23 0.67
CA GLU A 231 1.38 -18.60 -0.38
C GLU A 231 1.68 -17.44 -1.34
N GLY A 232 0.65 -16.69 -1.75
CA GLY A 232 0.80 -15.47 -2.53
C GLY A 232 1.68 -14.42 -1.83
N LEU A 233 1.48 -14.21 -0.52
CA LEU A 233 2.34 -13.30 0.26
C LEU A 233 3.78 -13.74 0.32
N ARG A 234 4.04 -15.04 0.53
CA ARG A 234 5.40 -15.57 0.57
C ARG A 234 6.15 -15.27 -0.73
N ALA A 235 5.46 -15.38 -1.87
CA ALA A 235 6.02 -15.10 -3.19
C ALA A 235 6.30 -13.60 -3.44
N MET A 236 5.64 -12.70 -2.71
CA MET A 236 5.79 -11.23 -2.83
C MET A 236 6.51 -10.59 -1.64
N SER A 237 7.06 -11.40 -0.74
CA SER A 237 7.61 -10.94 0.55
C SER A 237 8.77 -9.95 0.39
N GLU A 238 9.58 -10.09 -0.66
CA GLU A 238 10.66 -9.15 -0.96
C GLU A 238 10.15 -7.76 -1.37
N GLN A 239 9.07 -7.70 -2.18
CA GLN A 239 8.49 -6.44 -2.65
C GLN A 239 7.69 -5.74 -1.55
N TRP A 240 6.88 -6.50 -0.82
CA TRP A 240 5.95 -5.95 0.19
C TRP A 240 6.60 -5.74 1.56
N GLY A 241 7.71 -6.42 1.84
CA GLY A 241 8.46 -6.30 3.10
C GLY A 241 7.57 -6.53 4.33
N GLU A 242 7.67 -5.63 5.30
CA GLU A 242 6.94 -5.71 6.58
C GLU A 242 5.41 -5.78 6.41
N VAL A 243 4.84 -5.26 5.32
CA VAL A 243 3.40 -5.39 5.05
C VAL A 243 3.01 -6.85 4.82
N ALA A 244 3.88 -7.62 4.17
CA ALA A 244 3.67 -9.07 4.03
C ALA A 244 3.74 -9.76 5.38
N ASP A 245 4.64 -9.34 6.28
CA ASP A 245 4.77 -9.91 7.63
C ASP A 245 3.53 -9.60 8.49
N ILE A 246 3.06 -8.35 8.51
CA ILE A 246 1.83 -7.94 9.20
C ILE A 246 0.65 -8.80 8.73
N GLN A 247 0.50 -8.94 7.41
CA GLN A 247 -0.61 -9.70 6.84
C GLN A 247 -0.44 -11.22 7.04
N ALA A 248 0.78 -11.76 7.02
CA ALA A 248 1.05 -13.16 7.32
C ALA A 248 0.72 -13.49 8.78
N ASN A 249 1.06 -12.60 9.72
CA ASN A 249 0.69 -12.71 11.13
C ASN A 249 -0.83 -12.64 11.31
N TRP A 250 -1.50 -11.73 10.59
CA TRP A 250 -2.95 -11.62 10.57
C TRP A 250 -3.64 -12.90 10.08
N ILE A 251 -3.20 -13.43 8.94
CA ILE A 251 -3.71 -14.69 8.40
C ILE A 251 -3.41 -15.83 9.37
N GLY A 252 -2.26 -15.83 10.04
CA GLY A 252 -1.86 -16.90 10.94
C GLY A 252 -1.38 -18.16 10.21
N LYS A 253 -0.97 -19.17 11.00
CA LYS A 253 -0.41 -20.41 10.44
C LYS A 253 -1.49 -21.22 9.74
N CYS A 254 -1.26 -21.57 8.47
CA CYS A 254 -2.18 -22.37 7.67
C CYS A 254 -1.68 -23.82 7.60
N ASP A 255 -2.01 -24.62 8.62
CA ASP A 255 -1.61 -26.02 8.77
C ASP A 255 -2.68 -26.87 9.49
N VAL A 256 -3.94 -26.46 9.37
CA VAL A 256 -5.12 -27.19 9.88
C VAL A 256 -6.17 -27.33 8.79
N PHE A 257 -7.06 -28.31 8.90
CA PHE A 257 -8.23 -28.48 8.06
C PHE A 257 -9.46 -27.96 8.77
N ARG A 258 -10.28 -27.15 8.09
CA ARG A 258 -11.52 -26.60 8.65
C ARG A 258 -12.73 -27.39 8.17
N PHE A 259 -13.59 -27.71 9.13
CA PHE A 259 -14.89 -28.33 8.92
C PHE A 259 -15.97 -27.45 9.54
N ILE A 260 -17.05 -27.28 8.80
CA ILE A 260 -18.24 -26.53 9.21
C ILE A 260 -19.28 -27.58 9.60
N LEU A 261 -19.59 -27.66 10.90
CA LEU A 261 -20.45 -28.69 11.48
C LEU A 261 -21.82 -28.08 11.83
N PRO A 262 -22.86 -28.27 11.02
CA PRO A 262 -24.18 -27.70 11.27
C PRO A 262 -24.75 -28.18 12.60
N VAL A 263 -25.42 -27.29 13.33
CA VAL A 263 -26.16 -27.60 14.55
C VAL A 263 -27.56 -28.11 14.17
N ILE A 264 -27.88 -29.33 14.57
CA ILE A 264 -29.18 -29.96 14.29
C ILE A 264 -30.26 -29.40 15.23
N GLY A 265 -31.46 -29.17 14.68
CA GLY A 265 -32.63 -28.76 15.46
C GLY A 265 -32.70 -27.25 15.74
N THR A 266 -31.81 -26.45 15.13
CA THR A 266 -31.87 -24.98 15.18
C THR A 266 -32.45 -24.43 13.88
N THR A 267 -33.13 -23.30 13.96
CA THR A 267 -33.73 -22.59 12.81
C THR A 267 -32.78 -21.60 12.13
N ASP A 268 -31.55 -21.45 12.64
CA ASP A 268 -30.70 -20.27 12.39
C ASP A 268 -29.40 -20.53 11.61
N ASP A 269 -29.29 -21.67 10.92
CA ASP A 269 -28.08 -22.06 10.16
C ASP A 269 -26.81 -21.96 11.03
N GLU A 270 -26.92 -22.33 12.31
CA GLU A 270 -25.80 -22.33 13.25
C GLU A 270 -24.85 -23.48 12.98
N PHE A 271 -23.55 -23.28 13.23
CA PHE A 271 -22.52 -24.29 13.05
C PHE A 271 -21.38 -24.15 14.05
N ILE A 272 -20.62 -25.23 14.22
CA ILE A 272 -19.32 -25.22 14.90
C ILE A 272 -18.21 -25.16 13.85
N ASP A 273 -17.32 -24.17 13.98
CA ASP A 273 -16.06 -24.09 13.25
C ASP A 273 -15.04 -25.03 13.92
N LEU A 274 -14.93 -26.24 13.40
CA LEU A 274 -13.94 -27.21 13.85
C LEU A 274 -12.70 -27.10 12.98
N ARG A 275 -11.53 -26.97 13.62
CA ARG A 275 -10.25 -27.09 12.93
C ARG A 275 -9.41 -28.19 13.55
N ILE A 276 -8.87 -29.06 12.71
CA ILE A 276 -8.07 -30.23 13.11
C ILE A 276 -6.77 -30.29 12.31
N LYS A 277 -5.68 -30.74 12.91
CA LYS A 277 -4.41 -30.93 12.20
C LYS A 277 -4.44 -32.15 11.32
N ASP A 278 -4.87 -33.27 11.90
CA ASP A 278 -5.02 -34.51 11.18
C ASP A 278 -6.44 -34.60 10.63
N ILE A 279 -6.55 -34.52 9.30
CA ILE A 279 -7.83 -34.60 8.60
C ILE A 279 -8.57 -35.92 8.89
N PHE A 280 -7.87 -36.99 9.26
CA PHE A 280 -8.49 -38.30 9.50
C PHE A 280 -9.31 -38.37 10.79
N GLU A 281 -9.10 -37.44 11.74
CA GLU A 281 -9.86 -37.41 13.00
C GLU A 281 -11.37 -37.26 12.75
N ILE A 282 -11.78 -36.57 11.69
CA ILE A 282 -13.20 -36.35 11.38
C ILE A 282 -13.93 -37.64 10.97
N SER A 283 -13.25 -38.61 10.37
CA SER A 283 -13.84 -39.84 9.82
C SER A 283 -14.46 -40.75 10.89
N ASN A 284 -13.96 -40.62 12.12
CA ASN A 284 -14.35 -41.44 13.26
C ASN A 284 -14.68 -40.61 14.51
N ALA A 285 -14.93 -39.30 14.32
CA ALA A 285 -15.37 -38.43 15.39
C ALA A 285 -16.75 -38.88 15.89
N GLU A 286 -16.86 -39.24 17.17
CA GLU A 286 -18.12 -39.58 17.83
C GLU A 286 -18.64 -38.48 18.76
N PHE A 287 -17.79 -37.51 19.12
CA PHE A 287 -18.17 -36.36 19.93
C PHE A 287 -17.15 -35.24 19.79
N LEU A 288 -17.57 -34.02 20.13
CA LEU A 288 -16.72 -32.85 20.17
C LEU A 288 -16.49 -32.39 21.60
N ILE A 289 -15.35 -31.75 21.81
CA ILE A 289 -15.04 -31.04 23.04
C ILE A 289 -14.92 -29.56 22.73
N LEU A 290 -15.72 -28.76 23.42
CA LEU A 290 -15.70 -27.30 23.36
C LEU A 290 -15.20 -26.78 24.70
N LYS A 291 -14.31 -25.79 24.67
CA LYS A 291 -13.88 -25.13 25.90
C LYS A 291 -14.97 -24.15 26.39
N LYS A 292 -14.98 -23.81 27.68
CA LYS A 292 -15.88 -22.78 28.26
C LYS A 292 -15.80 -21.45 27.50
N SER A 293 -14.62 -21.12 26.99
CA SER A 293 -14.34 -19.98 26.13
C SER A 293 -14.99 -20.03 24.73
N HIS A 294 -15.55 -21.15 24.27
CA HIS A 294 -16.28 -21.26 23.01
C HIS A 294 -17.59 -20.44 22.99
N SER A 295 -18.02 -19.93 21.83
CA SER A 295 -19.20 -19.04 21.69
C SER A 295 -20.54 -19.73 21.96
N MET A 296 -20.60 -21.05 21.73
CA MET A 296 -21.74 -21.91 22.03
C MET A 296 -21.84 -22.36 23.49
N ALA A 297 -20.80 -22.12 24.30
CA ALA A 297 -20.82 -22.49 25.71
C ALA A 297 -21.62 -21.46 26.53
N ASP A 298 -22.37 -21.95 27.52
CA ASP A 298 -22.92 -21.14 28.59
C ASP A 298 -21.77 -20.61 29.47
N LYS A 299 -21.58 -19.29 29.42
CA LYS A 299 -20.50 -18.57 30.12
C LYS A 299 -20.74 -18.46 31.63
N GLU A 300 -22.00 -18.50 32.05
CA GLU A 300 -22.41 -18.34 33.45
C GLU A 300 -22.35 -19.68 34.21
N ARG A 301 -22.43 -20.79 33.47
CA ARG A 301 -22.35 -22.13 34.04
C ARG A 301 -21.03 -22.37 34.74
N LYS A 302 -21.12 -22.89 35.98
CA LYS A 302 -19.97 -23.23 36.83
C LYS A 302 -19.68 -24.73 36.90
N GLU A 303 -20.66 -25.57 36.58
CA GLU A 303 -20.52 -27.03 36.61
C GLU A 303 -20.04 -27.57 35.26
N PHE A 304 -18.88 -28.20 35.25
CA PHE A 304 -18.28 -28.85 34.09
C PHE A 304 -17.92 -30.31 34.41
N PRO A 305 -17.83 -31.20 33.40
CA PRO A 305 -18.28 -31.01 32.02
C PRO A 305 -19.80 -31.19 31.86
N TYR A 306 -20.37 -30.63 30.79
CA TYR A 306 -21.79 -30.80 30.42
C TYR A 306 -21.99 -31.00 28.91
N LYS A 307 -23.02 -31.76 28.52
CA LYS A 307 -23.44 -31.93 27.11
C LYS A 307 -24.31 -30.74 26.69
N LEU A 308 -24.08 -30.20 25.49
CA LEU A 308 -24.97 -29.18 24.89
C LEU A 308 -26.34 -29.79 24.56
N PRO A 309 -27.43 -29.00 24.55
CA PRO A 309 -28.78 -29.51 24.33
C PRO A 309 -29.05 -29.93 22.88
N PHE A 310 -28.06 -29.79 21.99
CA PHE A 310 -28.13 -30.12 20.57
C PHE A 310 -26.97 -31.02 20.16
N GLU A 311 -27.12 -31.63 18.99
CA GLU A 311 -26.07 -32.39 18.33
C GLU A 311 -25.63 -31.67 17.05
N VAL A 312 -24.46 -32.02 16.56
CA VAL A 312 -23.94 -31.45 15.31
C VAL A 312 -23.76 -32.53 14.26
N LEU A 313 -23.99 -32.14 13.00
CA LEU A 313 -23.82 -33.03 11.86
C LEU A 313 -22.36 -33.10 11.46
N ASN A 314 -21.77 -34.30 11.56
CA ASN A 314 -20.53 -34.62 10.88
C ASN A 314 -20.82 -34.81 9.39
N GLY A 315 -20.60 -33.76 8.60
CA GLY A 315 -20.86 -33.74 7.17
C GLY A 315 -20.08 -34.77 6.33
N VAL A 316 -19.00 -35.33 6.87
CA VAL A 316 -18.21 -36.39 6.20
C VAL A 316 -18.85 -37.76 6.41
N THR A 317 -19.40 -38.03 7.60
CA THR A 317 -19.93 -39.37 7.93
C THR A 317 -21.45 -39.45 7.93
N GLY A 318 -22.15 -38.31 7.88
CA GLY A 318 -23.60 -38.20 8.03
C GLY A 318 -24.11 -38.43 9.45
N ARG A 319 -23.22 -38.63 10.44
CA ARG A 319 -23.61 -38.89 11.83
C ARG A 319 -23.90 -37.60 12.59
N GLN A 320 -24.87 -37.67 13.48
CA GLN A 320 -25.10 -36.65 14.51
C GLN A 320 -24.23 -37.01 15.71
N ILE A 321 -23.44 -36.06 16.18
CA ILE A 321 -22.51 -36.26 17.29
C ILE A 321 -22.74 -35.21 18.39
N PRO A 322 -22.67 -35.60 19.68
CA PRO A 322 -22.79 -34.67 20.78
C PRO A 322 -21.59 -33.72 20.88
N ALA A 323 -21.85 -32.49 21.33
CA ALA A 323 -20.81 -31.55 21.73
C ALA A 323 -20.81 -31.39 23.26
N ILE A 324 -19.64 -31.58 23.89
CA ILE A 324 -19.46 -31.52 25.33
C ILE A 324 -18.62 -30.30 25.66
N VAL A 325 -19.10 -29.49 26.60
CA VAL A 325 -18.37 -28.34 27.11
C VAL A 325 -17.57 -28.74 28.35
N VAL A 326 -16.29 -28.39 28.33
CA VAL A 326 -15.34 -28.61 29.43
C VAL A 326 -14.82 -27.26 29.95
N ASP A 327 -14.27 -27.24 31.15
CA ASP A 327 -13.55 -26.06 31.64
C ASP A 327 -12.31 -25.78 30.76
N ASP A 328 -11.90 -24.52 30.66
CA ASP A 328 -10.74 -24.13 29.83
C ASP A 328 -9.43 -24.82 30.26
N SER A 329 -9.36 -25.26 31.53
CA SER A 329 -8.23 -26.01 32.13
C SER A 329 -8.24 -27.52 31.85
N TYR A 330 -9.26 -28.05 31.18
CA TYR A 330 -9.32 -29.48 30.85
C TYR A 330 -8.34 -29.82 29.71
N HIS A 331 -7.35 -30.66 29.99
CA HIS A 331 -6.26 -31.05 29.08
C HIS A 331 -5.61 -29.85 28.37
N PRO A 332 -4.94 -28.94 29.11
CA PRO A 332 -4.37 -27.72 28.55
C PRO A 332 -3.28 -27.98 27.50
N GLU A 333 -2.66 -29.16 27.54
CA GLU A 333 -1.65 -29.63 26.60
C GLU A 333 -2.22 -30.05 25.23
N LEU A 334 -3.51 -30.41 25.17
CA LEU A 334 -4.14 -30.79 23.92
C LEU A 334 -4.51 -29.54 23.11
N GLU A 335 -4.08 -29.51 21.86
CA GLU A 335 -4.39 -28.41 20.97
C GLU A 335 -5.91 -28.33 20.71
N SER A 336 -6.44 -27.12 20.79
CA SER A 336 -7.80 -26.79 20.36
C SER A 336 -7.70 -25.53 19.51
N PHE A 337 -8.42 -25.51 18.41
CA PHE A 337 -8.45 -24.36 17.50
C PHE A 337 -9.87 -23.82 17.51
N GLN A 338 -10.01 -22.49 17.53
CA GLN A 338 -11.33 -21.86 17.73
C GLN A 338 -12.06 -22.40 18.97
N ASN A 339 -11.32 -22.76 20.03
CA ASN A 339 -11.85 -23.33 21.27
C ASN A 339 -12.63 -24.65 21.11
N SER A 340 -12.38 -25.40 20.04
CA SER A 340 -12.98 -26.70 19.76
C SER A 340 -11.94 -27.76 19.34
N ARG A 341 -12.26 -29.04 19.55
CA ARG A 341 -11.54 -30.21 19.01
C ARG A 341 -12.43 -31.46 18.96
N VAL A 342 -11.95 -32.49 18.27
CA VAL A 342 -12.55 -33.84 18.30
C VAL A 342 -12.20 -34.52 19.62
N GLY A 343 -13.16 -35.26 20.18
CA GLY A 343 -12.94 -36.11 21.35
C GLY A 343 -12.15 -37.38 21.01
N ASN A 344 -11.26 -37.81 21.89
CA ASN A 344 -10.40 -38.96 21.70
C ASN A 344 -10.61 -40.00 22.82
N PHE A 345 -10.93 -41.25 22.47
CA PHE A 345 -11.27 -42.29 23.44
C PHE A 345 -10.10 -42.75 24.33
N GLN A 346 -8.85 -42.41 23.98
CA GLN A 346 -7.69 -42.69 24.82
C GLN A 346 -7.45 -41.59 25.86
N THR A 347 -7.55 -40.32 25.48
CA THR A 347 -7.31 -39.19 26.39
C THR A 347 -8.57 -38.75 27.14
N ASP A 348 -9.74 -38.82 26.49
CA ASP A 348 -11.03 -38.34 27.01
C ASP A 348 -11.94 -39.49 27.48
N LYS A 349 -11.35 -40.62 27.90
CA LYS A 349 -12.08 -41.84 28.27
C LYS A 349 -13.14 -41.60 29.34
N GLU A 350 -12.78 -40.90 30.42
CA GLU A 350 -13.69 -40.59 31.52
C GLU A 350 -14.88 -39.74 31.05
N LEU A 351 -14.64 -38.85 30.08
CA LEU A 351 -15.68 -38.01 29.48
C LEU A 351 -16.64 -38.85 28.64
N ALA A 352 -16.10 -39.73 27.79
CA ALA A 352 -16.89 -40.64 26.98
C ALA A 352 -17.75 -41.56 27.86
N GLU A 353 -17.18 -42.13 28.92
CA GLU A 353 -17.91 -42.97 29.89
C GLU A 353 -19.01 -42.18 30.60
N LYS A 354 -18.72 -40.96 31.09
CA LYS A 354 -19.68 -40.09 31.78
C LYS A 354 -20.92 -39.78 30.93
N PHE A 355 -20.75 -39.59 29.62
CA PHE A 355 -21.83 -39.26 28.69
C PHE A 355 -22.32 -40.46 27.85
N GLY A 356 -21.88 -41.67 28.17
CA GLY A 356 -22.33 -42.90 27.50
C GLY A 356 -21.94 -42.99 26.02
N ILE A 357 -20.84 -42.35 25.62
CA ILE A 357 -20.36 -42.33 24.24
C ILE A 357 -19.44 -43.54 24.02
N GLN A 358 -19.69 -44.31 22.97
CA GLN A 358 -18.96 -45.54 22.68
C GLN A 358 -18.02 -45.37 21.49
N GLU A 359 -16.83 -45.96 21.57
CA GLU A 359 -15.92 -46.01 20.44
C GLU A 359 -16.49 -46.90 19.32
N PRO A 360 -16.41 -46.49 18.04
CA PRO A 360 -16.94 -47.27 16.94
C PRO A 360 -16.19 -48.60 16.82
N LYS A 361 -16.94 -49.71 16.80
CA LYS A 361 -16.39 -51.07 16.60
C LYS A 361 -15.60 -51.22 15.30
N HIS A 362 -15.97 -50.45 14.26
CA HIS A 362 -15.29 -50.41 12.99
C HIS A 362 -14.94 -48.98 12.63
N LYS A 363 -13.63 -48.68 12.56
CA LYS A 363 -13.13 -47.39 12.11
C LYS A 363 -13.25 -47.31 10.60
N ARG A 364 -13.83 -46.23 10.09
CA ARG A 364 -13.85 -45.92 8.66
C ARG A 364 -12.43 -45.62 8.22
N ASN A 365 -12.01 -46.25 7.12
CA ASN A 365 -10.76 -45.97 6.46
C ASN A 365 -11.04 -45.15 5.20
N LEU A 366 -11.08 -43.83 5.35
CA LEU A 366 -11.27 -42.89 4.25
C LEU A 366 -9.92 -42.30 3.87
N THR A 367 -9.66 -42.14 2.57
CA THR A 367 -8.49 -41.39 2.11
C THR A 367 -8.70 -39.90 2.37
N LYS A 368 -7.61 -39.13 2.33
CA LYS A 368 -7.69 -37.67 2.41
C LYS A 368 -8.62 -37.11 1.33
N ASN A 369 -8.51 -37.57 0.08
CA ASN A 369 -9.35 -37.10 -1.01
C ASN A 369 -10.83 -37.39 -0.77
N ASP A 370 -11.17 -38.60 -0.29
CA ASP A 370 -12.57 -38.94 0.02
C ASP A 370 -13.16 -37.94 1.03
N ILE A 371 -12.44 -37.64 2.11
CA ILE A 371 -12.88 -36.69 3.14
C ILE A 371 -13.09 -35.29 2.55
N GLN A 372 -12.16 -34.83 1.72
CA GLN A 372 -12.23 -33.50 1.11
C GLN A 372 -13.38 -33.40 0.09
N GLU A 373 -13.58 -34.41 -0.74
CA GLU A 373 -14.67 -34.46 -1.72
C GLU A 373 -16.04 -34.53 -1.05
N MET A 374 -16.19 -35.39 -0.03
CA MET A 374 -17.44 -35.51 0.73
C MET A 374 -17.78 -34.20 1.46
N ALA A 375 -16.80 -33.58 2.13
CA ALA A 375 -17.01 -32.30 2.80
C ALA A 375 -17.32 -31.18 1.79
N ALA A 376 -16.62 -31.13 0.65
CA ALA A 376 -16.85 -30.12 -0.39
C ALA A 376 -18.23 -30.27 -1.04
N PHE A 377 -18.66 -31.50 -1.35
CA PHE A 377 -19.97 -31.79 -1.95
C PHE A 377 -21.12 -31.29 -1.07
N GLY A 378 -21.01 -31.46 0.25
CA GLY A 378 -21.99 -30.98 1.21
C GLY A 378 -21.83 -29.53 1.67
N GLY A 379 -20.79 -28.82 1.23
CA GLY A 379 -20.49 -27.46 1.71
C GLY A 379 -19.98 -27.38 3.15
N TYR A 380 -19.43 -28.47 3.68
CA TYR A 380 -18.98 -28.64 5.07
C TYR A 380 -17.47 -28.39 5.29
N GLY A 381 -16.78 -27.80 4.32
CA GLY A 381 -15.34 -27.49 4.43
C GLY A 381 -14.45 -28.60 3.87
N GLY A 382 -13.48 -29.07 4.65
CA GLY A 382 -12.49 -30.07 4.23
C GLY A 382 -11.27 -29.50 3.53
N TYR A 383 -10.99 -28.21 3.67
CA TYR A 383 -9.84 -27.54 3.06
C TYR A 383 -8.82 -27.11 4.12
N GLU A 384 -7.56 -27.04 3.73
CA GLU A 384 -6.48 -26.52 4.58
C GLU A 384 -6.63 -25.00 4.75
N THR A 385 -6.48 -24.51 5.98
CA THR A 385 -6.69 -23.11 6.33
C THR A 385 -5.89 -22.70 7.56
N SER A 386 -6.05 -21.44 7.94
CA SER A 386 -5.50 -20.82 9.13
C SER A 386 -6.05 -21.42 10.43
N ARG A 387 -5.22 -21.42 11.48
CA ARG A 387 -5.65 -21.68 12.87
C ARG A 387 -6.56 -20.60 13.45
N THR A 388 -6.37 -19.33 13.05
CA THR A 388 -6.90 -18.16 13.77
C THR A 388 -7.83 -17.29 12.94
N LEU A 389 -7.64 -17.21 11.61
CA LEU A 389 -8.42 -16.32 10.75
C LEU A 389 -9.91 -16.68 10.82
N THR A 390 -10.75 -15.68 11.00
CA THR A 390 -12.21 -15.81 11.10
C THR A 390 -12.90 -15.40 9.80
N ASP A 391 -14.18 -15.74 9.67
CA ASP A 391 -15.00 -15.26 8.56
C ASP A 391 -15.18 -13.74 8.62
N TRP A 392 -15.35 -13.11 7.45
CA TRP A 392 -15.55 -11.66 7.36
C TRP A 392 -17.02 -11.31 7.55
N VAL A 393 -17.32 -10.61 8.65
CA VAL A 393 -18.67 -10.10 8.95
C VAL A 393 -18.93 -8.82 8.16
N VAL A 394 -19.83 -8.89 7.18
CA VAL A 394 -20.08 -7.80 6.22
C VAL A 394 -21.37 -7.01 6.48
N SER A 395 -22.30 -7.53 7.28
CA SER A 395 -23.52 -6.80 7.66
C SER A 395 -23.24 -5.59 8.54
N ARG A 396 -23.92 -4.48 8.27
CA ARG A 396 -23.95 -3.26 9.11
C ARG A 396 -25.39 -2.76 9.24
N GLN A 397 -25.80 -2.43 10.47
CA GLN A 397 -27.16 -1.95 10.78
C GLN A 397 -27.23 -0.41 10.65
N ARG A 398 -26.93 0.10 9.44
CA ARG A 398 -26.66 1.53 9.23
C ARG A 398 -27.38 2.09 8.00
N GLY A 399 -27.67 3.39 8.00
CA GLY A 399 -28.41 4.04 6.92
C GLY A 399 -27.59 4.23 5.64
N TRP A 400 -26.29 4.50 5.78
CA TRP A 400 -25.42 4.92 4.67
C TRP A 400 -24.39 3.85 4.27
N GLY A 401 -24.77 2.93 3.39
CA GLY A 401 -23.91 1.88 2.85
C GLY A 401 -24.57 1.14 1.69
N THR A 402 -23.82 0.30 1.00
CA THR A 402 -24.34 -0.53 -0.10
C THR A 402 -25.43 -1.48 0.41
N PRO A 403 -26.69 -1.41 -0.07
CA PRO A 403 -27.75 -2.33 0.36
C PRO A 403 -27.39 -3.79 0.07
N ILE A 404 -27.65 -4.70 1.01
CA ILE A 404 -27.46 -6.13 0.78
C ILE A 404 -28.55 -6.65 -0.16
N PRO A 405 -28.20 -7.21 -1.34
CA PRO A 405 -29.17 -7.52 -2.39
C PRO A 405 -29.84 -8.90 -2.16
N MET A 406 -30.37 -9.14 -0.95
CA MET A 406 -31.01 -10.40 -0.57
C MET A 406 -32.48 -10.19 -0.23
N ILE A 407 -33.35 -11.07 -0.74
CA ILE A 407 -34.78 -11.10 -0.45
C ILE A 407 -35.05 -12.28 0.47
N GLN A 408 -35.77 -12.04 1.56
CA GLN A 408 -36.35 -13.09 2.39
C GLN A 408 -37.79 -13.34 1.92
N THR A 409 -38.05 -14.54 1.42
CA THR A 409 -39.37 -14.98 0.96
C THR A 409 -40.27 -15.34 2.16
N ASP A 410 -41.58 -15.40 1.93
CA ASP A 410 -42.56 -15.72 2.97
C ASP A 410 -42.38 -17.12 3.59
N ASP A 411 -41.80 -18.06 2.83
CA ASP A 411 -41.43 -19.41 3.31
C ASP A 411 -40.10 -19.43 4.11
N GLY A 412 -39.52 -18.25 4.37
CA GLY A 412 -38.30 -18.07 5.17
C GLY A 412 -36.99 -18.29 4.42
N LYS A 413 -37.04 -18.65 3.13
CA LYS A 413 -35.82 -18.79 2.32
C LYS A 413 -35.21 -17.44 2.01
N ARG A 414 -33.92 -17.47 1.65
CA ARG A 414 -33.17 -16.30 1.21
C ARG A 414 -32.68 -16.49 -0.20
N VAL A 415 -33.01 -15.54 -1.05
CA VAL A 415 -32.64 -15.55 -2.46
C VAL A 415 -31.88 -14.28 -2.80
N ALA A 416 -30.83 -14.42 -3.60
CA ALA A 416 -30.12 -13.26 -4.13
C ALA A 416 -30.99 -12.58 -5.19
N THR A 417 -30.94 -11.25 -5.20
CA THR A 417 -31.57 -10.45 -6.26
C THR A 417 -30.97 -10.85 -7.61
N ARG A 418 -31.82 -10.97 -8.64
CA ARG A 418 -31.32 -11.27 -9.98
C ARG A 418 -30.38 -10.17 -10.46
N LEU A 419 -29.30 -10.57 -11.13
CA LEU A 419 -28.23 -9.65 -11.56
C LEU A 419 -28.72 -8.58 -12.55
N ASP A 420 -29.74 -8.88 -13.36
CA ASP A 420 -30.38 -7.95 -14.30
C ASP A 420 -31.30 -6.93 -13.64
N ARG A 421 -31.59 -7.08 -12.33
CA ARG A 421 -32.41 -6.16 -11.52
C ARG A 421 -31.60 -5.32 -10.54
N LEU A 422 -30.27 -5.43 -10.56
CA LEU A 422 -29.37 -4.57 -9.79
C LEU A 422 -29.25 -3.17 -10.43
N PRO A 423 -29.05 -2.10 -9.65
CA PRO A 423 -28.86 -2.09 -8.19
C PRO A 423 -30.15 -2.09 -7.37
N VAL A 424 -30.08 -2.68 -6.17
CA VAL A 424 -31.04 -2.43 -5.08
C VAL A 424 -30.69 -1.10 -4.42
N LEU A 425 -31.63 -0.18 -4.33
CA LEU A 425 -31.39 1.17 -3.78
C LEU A 425 -31.61 1.21 -2.27
N GLY A 426 -31.05 2.23 -1.61
CA GLY A 426 -31.20 2.41 -0.17
C GLY A 426 -32.66 2.54 0.28
N THR A 427 -33.53 3.08 -0.57
CA THR A 427 -34.98 3.20 -0.33
C THR A 427 -35.74 1.88 -0.35
N ASP A 428 -35.18 0.84 -0.97
CA ASP A 428 -35.83 -0.49 -1.06
C ASP A 428 -35.47 -1.39 0.16
N ARG A 429 -34.56 -0.96 1.05
CA ARG A 429 -34.11 -1.73 2.21
C ARG A 429 -35.24 -1.99 3.21
N GLY A 430 -35.34 -3.24 3.67
CA GLY A 430 -36.39 -3.65 4.61
C GLY A 430 -37.82 -3.53 4.06
N GLN A 431 -37.99 -3.17 2.79
CA GLN A 431 -39.30 -3.02 2.17
C GLN A 431 -39.79 -4.36 1.63
N LYS A 432 -41.12 -4.51 1.60
CA LYS A 432 -41.76 -5.57 0.83
C LYS A 432 -41.59 -5.30 -0.65
N VAL A 433 -41.30 -6.35 -1.40
CA VAL A 433 -41.10 -6.29 -2.84
C VAL A 433 -41.91 -7.34 -3.54
N ASP A 434 -42.39 -6.97 -4.73
CA ASP A 434 -43.13 -7.85 -5.62
C ASP A 434 -42.21 -8.47 -6.69
N ARG A 435 -42.74 -9.55 -7.27
CA ARG A 435 -42.08 -10.31 -8.33
C ARG A 435 -41.90 -9.50 -9.61
N GLU A 436 -42.69 -8.47 -9.86
CA GLU A 436 -42.64 -7.71 -11.11
C GLU A 436 -41.36 -6.87 -11.20
N ARG A 437 -41.00 -6.17 -10.11
CA ARG A 437 -39.83 -5.29 -10.08
C ARG A 437 -38.51 -6.05 -9.88
N PHE A 438 -38.49 -7.05 -9.00
CA PHE A 438 -37.23 -7.71 -8.58
C PHE A 438 -37.12 -9.19 -8.96
N GLY A 439 -38.15 -9.76 -9.58
CA GLY A 439 -38.18 -11.15 -10.00
C GLY A 439 -38.49 -12.14 -8.88
N GLU A 440 -38.59 -11.69 -7.62
CA GLU A 440 -39.17 -12.44 -6.52
C GLU A 440 -39.97 -11.60 -5.55
N GLU A 441 -40.91 -12.24 -4.86
CA GLU A 441 -41.73 -11.64 -3.81
C GLU A 441 -41.17 -11.94 -2.41
N GLY A 442 -41.14 -10.94 -1.54
CA GLY A 442 -40.64 -11.08 -0.18
C GLY A 442 -40.29 -9.75 0.47
N THR A 443 -39.38 -9.76 1.43
CA THR A 443 -38.86 -8.56 2.10
C THR A 443 -37.36 -8.43 1.86
N PHE A 444 -36.89 -7.27 1.41
CA PHE A 444 -35.47 -7.00 1.26
C PHE A 444 -34.74 -6.98 2.61
N ASP A 445 -33.48 -7.40 2.62
CA ASP A 445 -32.63 -7.28 3.79
C ASP A 445 -32.54 -5.81 4.24
N SER A 446 -32.59 -5.60 5.55
CA SER A 446 -32.52 -4.26 6.14
C SER A 446 -31.08 -3.77 6.29
N ASP A 447 -30.07 -4.63 6.26
CA ASP A 447 -28.67 -4.26 6.50
C ASP A 447 -27.98 -3.73 5.24
N THR A 448 -26.85 -3.04 5.45
CA THR A 448 -25.90 -2.66 4.40
C THR A 448 -24.60 -3.44 4.50
N LEU A 449 -23.83 -3.46 3.43
CA LEU A 449 -22.47 -4.00 3.42
C LEU A 449 -21.49 -3.04 4.09
N ASP A 450 -20.43 -3.62 4.63
CA ASP A 450 -19.24 -2.93 5.15
C ASP A 450 -18.52 -2.12 4.06
N THR A 451 -17.94 -0.98 4.44
CA THR A 451 -17.22 -0.09 3.52
C THR A 451 -15.98 -0.73 2.91
N PHE A 452 -15.35 -1.64 3.65
CA PHE A 452 -14.24 -2.43 3.15
C PHE A 452 -14.62 -3.31 1.95
N PHE A 453 -15.91 -3.60 1.76
CA PHE A 453 -16.38 -4.29 0.57
C PHE A 453 -16.22 -3.42 -0.67
N ASP A 454 -16.68 -2.17 -0.63
CA ASP A 454 -16.57 -1.26 -1.76
C ASP A 454 -15.10 -0.99 -2.14
N SER A 455 -14.23 -0.83 -1.14
CA SER A 455 -12.80 -0.63 -1.35
C SER A 455 -12.01 -1.91 -1.68
N ALA A 456 -12.59 -3.10 -1.57
CA ALA A 456 -11.89 -4.35 -1.92
C ALA A 456 -11.71 -4.57 -3.44
N TRP A 457 -12.34 -3.77 -4.31
CA TRP A 457 -12.30 -4.02 -5.76
C TRP A 457 -12.25 -2.77 -6.66
N TYR A 458 -12.34 -1.57 -6.09
CA TYR A 458 -12.37 -0.28 -6.82
C TYR A 458 -11.26 -0.10 -7.87
N TYR A 459 -10.08 -0.69 -7.64
CA TYR A 459 -8.93 -0.62 -8.55
C TYR A 459 -9.17 -1.32 -9.89
N PHE A 460 -10.07 -2.30 -9.96
CA PHE A 460 -10.55 -2.83 -11.24
C PHE A 460 -11.45 -1.82 -11.95
N ARG A 461 -12.35 -1.16 -11.20
CA ARG A 461 -13.36 -0.27 -11.76
C ARG A 461 -12.77 0.95 -12.44
N TYR A 462 -11.67 1.50 -11.93
CA TYR A 462 -10.98 2.63 -12.58
C TYR A 462 -10.59 2.35 -14.03
N LEU A 463 -10.32 1.09 -14.39
CA LEU A 463 -9.91 0.72 -15.74
C LEU A 463 -11.06 0.90 -16.75
N ASP A 464 -12.32 0.86 -16.28
CA ASP A 464 -13.52 0.95 -17.10
C ASP A 464 -14.72 1.54 -16.33
N SER A 465 -14.52 2.73 -15.75
CA SER A 465 -15.42 3.30 -14.73
C SER A 465 -16.85 3.59 -15.22
N LYS A 466 -17.02 3.74 -16.55
CA LYS A 466 -18.29 4.10 -17.19
C LYS A 466 -19.06 2.89 -17.76
N ASN A 467 -18.55 1.68 -17.61
CA ASN A 467 -19.19 0.48 -18.19
C ASN A 467 -20.45 0.08 -17.41
N SER A 468 -21.60 0.12 -18.07
CA SER A 468 -22.90 -0.20 -17.45
C SER A 468 -23.27 -1.69 -17.51
N ASN A 469 -22.53 -2.50 -18.27
CA ASN A 469 -22.92 -3.86 -18.64
C ASN A 469 -22.10 -4.94 -17.91
N GLU A 470 -20.90 -4.59 -17.47
CA GLU A 470 -19.99 -5.47 -16.72
C GLU A 470 -19.17 -4.65 -15.71
N LEU A 471 -18.55 -5.35 -14.75
CA LEU A 471 -17.68 -4.75 -13.73
C LEU A 471 -16.55 -3.93 -14.36
N ALA A 472 -15.90 -4.50 -15.38
CA ALA A 472 -14.99 -3.87 -16.33
C ALA A 472 -14.78 -4.83 -17.50
N SER A 473 -14.52 -4.31 -18.70
CA SER A 473 -14.25 -5.17 -19.86
C SER A 473 -12.99 -6.00 -19.70
N LYS A 474 -12.97 -7.18 -20.35
CA LYS A 474 -11.80 -8.08 -20.37
C LYS A 474 -10.54 -7.35 -20.85
N THR A 475 -10.65 -6.56 -21.91
CA THR A 475 -9.55 -5.75 -22.45
C THR A 475 -9.04 -4.72 -21.44
N SER A 476 -9.94 -4.07 -20.70
CA SER A 476 -9.52 -3.16 -19.63
C SER A 476 -8.83 -3.90 -18.50
N LEU A 477 -9.34 -5.08 -18.10
CA LEU A 477 -8.78 -5.90 -17.02
C LEU A 477 -7.41 -6.51 -17.36
N GLU A 478 -7.02 -6.63 -18.63
CA GLU A 478 -5.65 -6.98 -19.04
C GLU A 478 -4.61 -5.96 -18.57
N LYS A 479 -5.03 -4.75 -18.20
CA LYS A 479 -4.16 -3.72 -17.59
C LYS A 479 -3.91 -3.96 -16.09
N MET A 480 -4.41 -5.04 -15.50
CA MET A 480 -4.01 -5.51 -14.18
C MET A 480 -2.71 -6.33 -14.24
N PRO A 481 -1.97 -6.46 -13.13
CA PRO A 481 -2.21 -5.88 -11.80
C PRO A 481 -1.89 -4.38 -11.73
N VAL A 482 -2.23 -3.72 -10.62
CA VAL A 482 -1.65 -2.41 -10.29
C VAL A 482 -0.14 -2.58 -10.14
N ASP A 483 0.65 -1.74 -10.80
CA ASP A 483 2.11 -1.83 -10.78
C ASP A 483 2.67 -1.30 -9.45
N VAL A 484 2.18 -0.17 -8.99
CA VAL A 484 2.60 0.45 -7.72
C VAL A 484 1.38 0.96 -6.98
N TYR A 485 1.16 0.41 -5.78
CA TYR A 485 0.13 0.88 -4.86
C TYR A 485 0.76 1.76 -3.77
N VAL A 486 0.17 2.92 -3.49
CA VAL A 486 0.67 3.88 -2.48
C VAL A 486 -0.41 4.08 -1.43
N GLY A 487 -0.08 3.80 -0.16
CA GLY A 487 -1.08 3.89 0.90
C GLY A 487 -0.52 3.65 2.30
N GLY A 488 -1.34 3.89 3.31
CA GLY A 488 -0.94 3.76 4.70
C GLY A 488 -0.65 2.31 5.11
N ILE A 489 0.38 2.11 5.93
CA ILE A 489 0.75 0.79 6.46
C ILE A 489 -0.35 0.21 7.36
N GLU A 490 -1.18 1.06 7.97
CA GLU A 490 -2.32 0.65 8.82
C GLU A 490 -3.37 -0.19 8.08
N HIS A 491 -3.36 -0.17 6.74
CA HIS A 491 -4.33 -0.86 5.90
C HIS A 491 -3.86 -2.26 5.45
N ALA A 492 -2.69 -2.70 5.91
CA ALA A 492 -2.08 -3.99 5.57
C ALA A 492 -2.96 -5.21 5.90
N ALA A 493 -3.46 -5.27 7.13
CA ALA A 493 -4.22 -6.42 7.65
C ALA A 493 -5.71 -6.41 7.24
N VAL A 494 -6.23 -5.26 6.77
CA VAL A 494 -7.67 -5.05 6.57
C VAL A 494 -7.97 -4.86 5.09
N HIS A 495 -7.90 -3.63 4.60
CA HIS A 495 -8.17 -3.27 3.20
C HIS A 495 -7.38 -4.13 2.20
N MET A 496 -6.06 -4.25 2.37
CA MET A 496 -5.24 -5.02 1.44
C MET A 496 -5.54 -6.52 1.50
N PHE A 497 -5.96 -7.03 2.66
CA PHE A 497 -6.36 -8.43 2.81
C PHE A 497 -7.66 -8.68 2.02
N PHE A 498 -8.69 -7.85 2.23
CA PHE A 498 -9.96 -7.98 1.51
C PHE A 498 -9.79 -7.76 0.00
N ALA A 499 -8.94 -6.82 -0.41
CA ALA A 499 -8.63 -6.61 -1.81
C ALA A 499 -8.05 -7.86 -2.47
N ARG A 500 -7.09 -8.52 -1.81
CA ARG A 500 -6.51 -9.78 -2.29
C ARG A 500 -7.54 -10.90 -2.30
N PHE A 501 -8.35 -11.04 -1.25
CA PHE A 501 -9.42 -12.04 -1.18
C PHE A 501 -10.40 -11.90 -2.35
N ILE A 502 -10.95 -10.70 -2.60
CA ILE A 502 -11.88 -10.48 -3.72
C ILE A 502 -11.20 -10.73 -5.06
N SER A 503 -9.94 -10.31 -5.24
CA SER A 503 -9.18 -10.60 -6.45
C SER A 503 -9.01 -12.11 -6.69
N TYR A 504 -8.66 -12.89 -5.67
CA TYR A 504 -8.57 -14.35 -5.78
C TYR A 504 -9.93 -14.99 -6.13
N PHE A 505 -11.01 -14.52 -5.52
CA PHE A 505 -12.36 -14.99 -5.85
C PHE A 505 -12.73 -14.67 -7.31
N LEU A 506 -12.53 -13.42 -7.76
CA LEU A 506 -12.80 -13.02 -9.13
C LEU A 506 -11.95 -13.79 -10.16
N LYS A 507 -10.74 -14.20 -9.79
CA LYS A 507 -9.92 -15.10 -10.61
C LYS A 507 -10.54 -16.49 -10.72
N ASP A 508 -11.00 -17.06 -9.60
CA ASP A 508 -11.59 -18.41 -9.57
C ASP A 508 -12.82 -18.51 -10.48
N ILE A 509 -13.63 -17.46 -10.51
CA ILE A 509 -14.80 -17.37 -11.40
C ILE A 509 -14.47 -16.81 -12.79
N ARG A 510 -13.17 -16.68 -13.13
CA ARG A 510 -12.62 -16.29 -14.44
C ARG A 510 -13.02 -14.89 -14.92
N VAL A 511 -13.31 -13.97 -14.01
CA VAL A 511 -13.54 -12.55 -14.32
C VAL A 511 -12.21 -11.85 -14.61
N ILE A 512 -11.17 -12.19 -13.86
CA ILE A 512 -9.81 -11.65 -14.03
C ILE A 512 -8.79 -12.77 -14.25
N GLN A 513 -7.62 -12.42 -14.79
CA GLN A 513 -6.55 -13.39 -15.08
C GLN A 513 -5.52 -13.53 -13.94
N THR A 514 -5.21 -12.43 -13.26
CA THR A 514 -4.18 -12.36 -12.21
C THR A 514 -4.79 -12.37 -10.82
N ALA A 515 -4.21 -13.13 -9.88
CA ALA A 515 -4.75 -13.27 -8.54
C ALA A 515 -4.37 -12.11 -7.63
N GLU A 516 -3.10 -11.69 -7.68
CA GLU A 516 -2.60 -10.61 -6.84
C GLU A 516 -2.90 -9.25 -7.47
N PRO A 517 -3.58 -8.33 -6.76
CA PRO A 517 -4.03 -7.07 -7.32
C PRO A 517 -2.91 -6.00 -7.39
N PHE A 518 -1.87 -6.10 -6.55
CA PHE A 518 -0.79 -5.11 -6.47
C PHE A 518 0.58 -5.78 -6.59
N THR A 519 1.39 -5.33 -7.55
CA THR A 519 2.75 -5.85 -7.77
C THR A 519 3.73 -5.32 -6.73
N ASP A 520 3.70 -4.01 -6.50
CA ASP A 520 4.59 -3.31 -5.60
C ASP A 520 3.81 -2.37 -4.68
N LEU A 521 4.39 -2.06 -3.53
CA LEU A 521 3.77 -1.28 -2.47
C LEU A 521 4.74 -0.24 -1.91
N ILE A 522 4.29 1.01 -1.90
CA ILE A 522 4.93 2.09 -1.17
C ILE A 522 4.08 2.37 0.08
N PRO A 523 4.38 1.74 1.22
CA PRO A 523 3.71 2.06 2.47
C PRO A 523 4.11 3.48 2.90
N GLN A 524 3.12 4.31 3.17
CA GLN A 524 3.33 5.68 3.61
C GLN A 524 3.33 5.75 5.14
N GLY A 525 4.35 6.42 5.68
CA GLY A 525 4.43 6.76 7.08
C GLY A 525 3.48 7.92 7.43
N ILE A 526 2.87 7.86 8.60
CA ILE A 526 1.88 8.84 9.04
C ILE A 526 2.49 10.25 9.13
N VAL A 527 1.76 11.27 8.68
CA VAL A 527 2.09 12.66 8.97
C VAL A 527 1.44 13.05 10.30
N ARG A 528 2.28 13.46 11.25
CA ARG A 528 1.91 13.80 12.61
C ARG A 528 1.85 15.30 12.80
N GLY A 529 0.76 15.77 13.41
CA GLY A 529 0.57 17.17 13.80
C GLY A 529 1.00 17.37 15.24
N LYS A 530 1.51 18.57 15.54
CA LYS A 530 1.76 18.99 16.91
C LYS A 530 0.42 19.13 17.63
N THR A 531 0.26 18.41 18.73
CA THR A 531 -1.00 18.19 19.45
C THR A 531 -0.85 18.67 20.89
N PHE A 532 -1.87 19.37 21.37
CA PHE A 532 -1.89 20.00 22.68
C PHE A 532 -2.93 19.31 23.55
N ILE A 533 -2.50 18.80 24.70
CA ILE A 533 -3.33 17.99 25.60
C ILE A 533 -3.27 18.61 27.00
N GLU A 534 -4.42 18.92 27.57
CA GLU A 534 -4.50 19.37 28.96
C GLU A 534 -4.06 18.25 29.91
N LYS A 535 -3.04 18.50 30.74
CA LYS A 535 -2.45 17.46 31.61
C LYS A 535 -3.43 16.87 32.62
N SER A 536 -4.31 17.70 33.18
CA SER A 536 -5.27 17.34 34.21
C SER A 536 -6.42 16.48 33.68
N THR A 537 -6.88 16.75 32.46
CA THR A 537 -8.12 16.16 31.92
C THR A 537 -7.89 15.21 30.75
N GLY A 538 -6.72 15.28 30.10
CA GLY A 538 -6.45 14.58 28.83
C GLY A 538 -7.18 15.17 27.63
N LYS A 539 -7.84 16.33 27.77
CA LYS A 539 -8.63 16.96 26.71
C LYS A 539 -7.73 17.61 25.65
N TYR A 540 -8.07 17.41 24.38
CA TYR A 540 -7.41 18.08 23.26
C TYR A 540 -7.76 19.57 23.20
N VAL A 541 -6.74 20.39 22.98
CA VAL A 541 -6.83 21.86 22.95
C VAL A 541 -6.40 22.37 21.57
N SER A 542 -7.01 23.47 21.11
CA SER A 542 -6.61 24.13 19.86
C SER A 542 -5.20 24.74 19.98
N PRO A 543 -4.36 24.66 18.93
CA PRO A 543 -3.10 25.40 18.85
C PRO A 543 -3.26 26.91 19.06
N GLU A 544 -4.43 27.46 18.75
CA GLU A 544 -4.73 28.89 18.92
C GLU A 544 -5.00 29.28 20.37
N ASP A 545 -5.33 28.32 21.24
CA ASP A 545 -5.70 28.55 22.64
C ASP A 545 -4.52 28.37 23.60
N VAL A 546 -3.33 28.02 23.09
CA VAL A 546 -2.14 27.75 23.90
C VAL A 546 -1.06 28.81 23.70
N THR A 547 -0.25 29.03 24.73
CA THR A 547 0.93 29.89 24.66
C THR A 547 2.09 29.31 25.47
N THR A 548 3.30 29.74 25.14
CA THR A 548 4.54 29.24 25.77
C THR A 548 5.11 30.31 26.68
N ASN A 549 5.43 29.97 27.92
CA ASN A 549 6.11 30.89 28.85
C ASN A 549 7.62 30.98 28.58
N SER A 550 8.32 31.85 29.29
CA SER A 550 9.78 32.04 29.18
C SER A 550 10.62 30.81 29.54
N GLU A 551 10.06 29.87 30.29
CA GLU A 551 10.70 28.60 30.67
C GLU A 551 10.44 27.47 29.65
N GLY A 552 9.71 27.75 28.56
CA GLY A 552 9.38 26.77 27.52
C GLY A 552 8.18 25.87 27.84
N ARG A 553 7.44 26.11 28.93
CA ARG A 553 6.21 25.36 29.26
C ARG A 553 5.01 25.94 28.53
N VAL A 554 4.15 25.05 28.02
CA VAL A 554 2.92 25.40 27.31
C VAL A 554 1.74 25.41 28.29
N HIS A 555 0.91 26.44 28.24
CA HIS A 555 -0.29 26.60 29.07
C HIS A 555 -1.45 27.19 28.25
N LEU A 556 -2.68 27.12 28.78
CA LEU A 556 -3.83 27.78 28.16
C LEU A 556 -3.68 29.30 28.22
N LYS A 557 -4.02 29.99 27.13
CA LYS A 557 -4.07 31.47 27.08
C LYS A 557 -5.08 32.05 28.07
N THR A 558 -6.17 31.33 28.33
CA THR A 558 -7.24 31.77 29.23
C THR A 558 -6.92 31.51 30.70
N ASP A 559 -6.05 30.54 30.99
CA ASP A 559 -5.67 30.18 32.36
C ASP A 559 -4.25 29.59 32.39
N ALA A 560 -3.31 30.38 32.93
CA ALA A 560 -1.91 30.00 33.01
C ALA A 560 -1.61 28.90 34.03
N SER A 561 -2.56 28.53 34.89
CA SER A 561 -2.43 27.40 35.81
C SER A 561 -2.65 26.04 35.14
N VAL A 562 -3.31 26.03 33.97
CA VAL A 562 -3.60 24.81 33.21
C VAL A 562 -2.40 24.46 32.33
N GLU A 563 -1.62 23.47 32.76
CA GLU A 563 -0.48 22.95 32.01
C GLU A 563 -0.91 22.09 30.82
N ILE A 564 -0.22 22.29 29.69
CA ILE A 564 -0.48 21.59 28.44
C ILE A 564 0.73 20.73 28.05
N ASP A 565 0.49 19.44 27.84
CA ASP A 565 1.44 18.54 27.18
C ASP A 565 1.44 18.76 25.67
N THR A 566 2.63 18.67 25.09
CA THR A 566 2.85 18.85 23.65
C THR A 566 3.46 17.59 23.06
N VAL A 567 2.71 16.90 22.20
CA VAL A 567 3.12 15.65 21.57
C VAL A 567 2.86 15.68 20.07
N TYR A 568 3.48 14.78 19.30
CA TYR A 568 3.18 14.60 17.88
C TYR A 568 2.32 13.36 17.68
N GLU A 569 1.09 13.55 17.21
CA GLU A 569 0.13 12.48 16.95
C GLU A 569 -0.36 12.49 15.51
N LYS A 570 -0.95 11.38 15.03
CA LYS A 570 -1.63 11.31 13.72
C LYS A 570 -2.60 12.49 13.60
N MET A 571 -2.56 13.19 12.46
CA MET A 571 -3.47 14.31 12.22
C MET A 571 -4.92 13.84 12.19
N SER A 572 -5.79 14.49 12.97
CA SER A 572 -7.22 14.29 12.94
C SER A 572 -7.97 15.57 13.33
N LYS A 573 -9.24 15.65 12.96
CA LYS A 573 -10.10 16.76 13.36
C LYS A 573 -10.32 16.80 14.88
N SER A 574 -10.52 15.64 15.51
CA SER A 574 -10.77 15.54 16.96
C SER A 574 -9.60 16.00 17.83
N LYS A 575 -8.37 15.94 17.30
CA LYS A 575 -7.14 16.34 17.99
C LYS A 575 -6.75 17.81 17.76
N ASN A 576 -7.50 18.56 16.94
CA ASN A 576 -7.20 19.94 16.54
C ASN A 576 -5.76 20.14 16.01
N ASN A 577 -5.14 19.09 15.45
CA ASN A 577 -3.74 19.08 15.02
C ASN A 577 -3.57 18.96 13.48
N GLY A 578 -4.69 18.95 12.75
CA GLY A 578 -4.71 18.83 11.30
C GLY A 578 -4.32 20.15 10.61
N VAL A 579 -3.41 20.07 9.64
CA VAL A 579 -3.04 21.22 8.81
C VAL A 579 -3.83 21.20 7.52
N ASP A 580 -4.67 22.23 7.32
CA ASP A 580 -5.52 22.38 6.13
C ASP A 580 -4.67 22.49 4.86
N LEU A 581 -5.00 21.66 3.87
CA LEU A 581 -4.27 21.59 2.62
C LEU A 581 -4.40 22.88 1.80
N ALA A 582 -5.60 23.46 1.71
CA ALA A 582 -5.82 24.64 0.87
C ALA A 582 -5.05 25.84 1.43
N ALA A 583 -5.11 26.08 2.74
CA ALA A 583 -4.33 27.12 3.39
C ALA A 583 -2.81 26.95 3.20
N MET A 584 -2.33 25.70 3.16
CA MET A 584 -0.92 25.41 2.90
C MET A 584 -0.50 25.72 1.47
N LEU A 585 -1.32 25.31 0.49
CA LEU A 585 -1.07 25.64 -0.92
C LEU A 585 -1.15 27.15 -1.16
N ASP A 586 -2.14 27.81 -0.55
CA ASP A 586 -2.35 29.25 -0.64
C ASP A 586 -1.24 30.05 0.07
N SER A 587 -0.45 29.46 0.97
CA SER A 587 0.67 30.13 1.68
C SER A 587 2.05 29.81 1.11
N GLU A 588 2.39 28.53 0.90
CA GLU A 588 3.72 28.09 0.46
C GLU A 588 3.82 27.79 -1.05
N GLY A 589 2.70 27.52 -1.71
CA GLY A 589 2.65 27.05 -3.11
C GLY A 589 2.80 25.53 -3.23
N VAL A 590 2.42 25.00 -4.40
CA VAL A 590 2.43 23.58 -4.75
C VAL A 590 3.83 22.97 -4.69
N ASP A 591 4.82 23.54 -5.39
CA ASP A 591 6.14 22.90 -5.54
C ASP A 591 6.89 22.84 -4.21
N MET A 592 6.80 23.90 -3.40
CA MET A 592 7.39 23.92 -2.06
C MET A 592 6.72 22.93 -1.11
N THR A 593 5.39 22.84 -1.15
CA THR A 593 4.64 21.86 -0.34
C THR A 593 5.04 20.43 -0.70
N ARG A 594 5.16 20.13 -2.01
CA ARG A 594 5.62 18.81 -2.50
C ARG A 594 7.02 18.48 -2.03
N LEU A 595 7.97 19.41 -2.19
CA LEU A 595 9.35 19.20 -1.75
C LEU A 595 9.45 18.92 -0.26
N ARG A 596 8.74 19.71 0.55
CA ARG A 596 8.72 19.53 2.00
C ARG A 596 8.25 18.13 2.39
N LEU A 597 7.24 17.60 1.71
CA LEU A 597 6.71 16.26 1.96
C LEU A 597 7.65 15.14 1.48
N LEU A 598 8.29 15.32 0.33
CA LEU A 598 9.17 14.31 -0.26
C LEU A 598 10.57 14.29 0.38
N GLU A 599 11.04 15.41 0.91
CA GLU A 599 12.38 15.54 1.52
C GLU A 599 12.38 15.11 3.00
N ALA A 600 11.32 15.45 3.75
CA ALA A 600 11.32 15.35 5.21
C ALA A 600 11.65 13.95 5.76
N ALA A 601 11.22 12.89 5.07
CA ALA A 601 11.51 11.52 5.48
C ALA A 601 11.37 10.55 4.31
N ALA A 602 11.96 9.35 4.45
CA ALA A 602 11.65 8.23 3.56
C ALA A 602 10.13 7.99 3.51
N PRO A 603 9.53 7.56 2.38
CA PRO A 603 8.08 7.40 2.26
C PRO A 603 7.44 6.61 3.39
N ARG A 604 8.12 5.54 3.86
CA ARG A 604 7.67 4.67 4.95
C ARG A 604 7.78 5.28 6.35
N ALA A 605 8.66 6.27 6.53
CA ALA A 605 8.91 6.87 7.84
C ALA A 605 7.88 7.95 8.18
N PRO A 606 7.47 8.08 9.44
CA PRO A 606 6.55 9.15 9.84
C PRO A 606 7.21 10.53 9.71
N ILE A 607 6.39 11.56 9.47
CA ILE A 607 6.84 12.97 9.42
C ILE A 607 6.21 13.71 10.60
N ASN A 608 7.03 14.44 11.36
CA ASN A 608 6.54 15.46 12.28
C ASN A 608 6.39 16.77 11.50
N TRP A 609 5.15 17.18 11.26
CA TRP A 609 4.90 18.37 10.46
C TRP A 609 5.37 19.62 11.19
N GLY A 610 6.12 20.47 10.50
CA GLY A 610 6.72 21.68 11.08
C GLY A 610 8.24 21.60 11.28
N GLU A 611 8.83 20.39 11.34
CA GLU A 611 10.26 20.22 11.68
C GLU A 611 11.20 20.22 10.47
N THR A 612 10.68 20.21 9.25
CA THR A 612 11.47 20.20 8.02
C THR A 612 12.26 21.50 7.81
N ASP A 613 13.56 21.40 7.50
CA ASP A 613 14.37 22.58 7.16
C ASP A 613 14.10 23.08 5.73
N LEU A 614 13.31 24.14 5.64
CA LEU A 614 13.02 24.79 4.35
C LEU A 614 14.24 25.49 3.75
N LYS A 615 15.27 25.85 4.53
CA LYS A 615 16.45 26.56 4.00
C LYS A 615 17.24 25.67 3.06
N GLY A 616 17.41 24.39 3.39
CA GLY A 616 18.07 23.41 2.53
C GLY A 616 17.41 23.26 1.17
N ILE A 617 16.08 23.10 1.16
CA ILE A 617 15.26 22.95 -0.04
C ILE A 617 15.35 24.21 -0.93
N LYS A 618 15.13 25.40 -0.37
CA LYS A 618 15.22 26.66 -1.11
C LYS A 618 16.60 26.85 -1.75
N LYS A 619 17.66 26.56 -0.98
CA LYS A 619 19.04 26.64 -1.44
C LYS A 619 19.34 25.66 -2.58
N LEU A 620 18.73 24.48 -2.59
CA LEU A 620 18.84 23.55 -3.72
C LEU A 620 18.25 24.16 -4.99
N LEU A 621 17.01 24.66 -4.93
CA LEU A 621 16.35 25.30 -6.09
C LEU A 621 17.17 26.48 -6.62
N ASP A 622 17.63 27.36 -5.73
CA ASP A 622 18.42 28.54 -6.11
C ASP A 622 19.77 28.15 -6.71
N ARG A 623 20.41 27.07 -6.24
CA ARG A 623 21.67 26.57 -6.81
C ARG A 623 21.50 26.02 -8.22
N ILE A 624 20.40 25.31 -8.50
CA ILE A 624 20.09 24.84 -9.85
C ILE A 624 19.80 26.05 -10.75
N ALA A 625 19.03 27.03 -10.27
CA ALA A 625 18.79 28.30 -10.97
C ALA A 625 20.09 29.07 -11.27
N THR A 626 21.07 29.05 -10.36
CA THR A 626 22.39 29.64 -10.62
C THR A 626 23.08 28.94 -11.79
N ILE A 627 23.12 27.59 -11.80
CA ILE A 627 23.71 26.82 -12.92
C ILE A 627 23.04 27.21 -14.24
N ASN A 628 21.71 27.28 -14.27
CA ASN A 628 20.97 27.70 -15.47
C ASN A 628 21.36 29.11 -15.93
N SER A 629 21.47 30.05 -15.00
CA SER A 629 21.85 31.44 -15.30
C SER A 629 23.27 31.53 -15.84
N ASP A 630 24.22 30.86 -15.21
CA ASP A 630 25.62 30.81 -15.63
C ASP A 630 25.75 30.21 -17.04
N VAL A 631 24.98 29.15 -17.33
CA VAL A 631 24.93 28.53 -18.66
C VAL A 631 24.36 29.49 -19.71
N ILE A 632 23.27 30.19 -19.39
CA ILE A 632 22.65 31.17 -20.31
C ILE A 632 23.61 32.32 -20.59
N GLU A 633 24.26 32.89 -19.57
CA GLU A 633 25.25 33.95 -19.73
C GLU A 633 26.44 33.49 -20.59
N SER A 634 26.93 32.28 -20.33
CA SER A 634 28.04 31.69 -21.08
C SER A 634 27.69 31.52 -22.57
N ARG A 635 26.49 31.01 -22.89
CA ARG A 635 25.99 30.91 -24.28
C ARG A 635 25.89 32.28 -24.97
N CYS A 636 25.48 33.32 -24.24
CA CYS A 636 25.41 34.68 -24.77
C CYS A 636 26.79 35.32 -25.02
N SER A 637 27.84 34.86 -24.33
CA SER A 637 29.20 35.41 -24.46
C SER A 637 29.92 34.99 -25.75
N SER A 638 29.42 33.98 -26.48
CA SER A 638 29.98 33.44 -27.73
C SER A 638 31.47 33.05 -27.66
N LYS A 639 32.00 32.76 -26.46
CA LYS A 639 33.37 32.28 -26.29
C LYS A 639 33.49 30.85 -26.79
N ILE A 640 34.39 30.62 -27.75
CA ILE A 640 34.76 29.29 -28.23
C ILE A 640 35.79 28.72 -27.25
N VAL A 641 35.54 27.52 -26.75
CA VAL A 641 36.47 26.78 -25.86
C VAL A 641 36.86 25.48 -26.52
N ASP A 642 38.17 25.21 -26.50
CA ASP A 642 38.71 23.92 -26.90
C ASP A 642 38.41 22.88 -25.82
N MET A 643 37.93 21.73 -26.26
CA MET A 643 37.24 20.78 -25.40
C MET A 643 38.23 19.76 -24.85
N ASP A 644 38.57 19.85 -23.56
CA ASP A 644 39.42 18.83 -22.90
C ASP A 644 38.67 17.49 -22.78
N PRO A 645 39.13 16.42 -23.44
CA PRO A 645 38.48 15.11 -23.40
C PRO A 645 38.38 14.52 -21.97
N LYS A 646 39.31 14.87 -21.07
CA LYS A 646 39.29 14.39 -19.68
C LYS A 646 38.17 15.04 -18.88
N ILE A 647 37.90 16.32 -19.16
CA ILE A 647 36.78 17.03 -18.54
C ILE A 647 35.48 16.45 -19.06
N GLU A 648 35.33 16.26 -20.37
CA GLU A 648 34.15 15.62 -20.96
C GLU A 648 33.86 14.25 -20.35
N GLU A 649 34.88 13.38 -20.25
CA GLU A 649 34.71 12.05 -19.66
C GLU A 649 34.31 12.14 -18.17
N SER A 650 34.89 13.07 -17.41
CA SER A 650 34.51 13.28 -16.01
C SER A 650 33.06 13.75 -15.85
N ILE A 651 32.57 14.59 -16.78
CA ILE A 651 31.16 14.99 -16.82
C ILE A 651 30.27 13.80 -17.15
N ARG A 652 30.65 12.97 -18.14
CA ARG A 652 29.94 11.76 -18.53
C ARG A 652 29.82 10.75 -17.39
N GLU A 653 30.91 10.50 -16.66
CA GLU A 653 30.91 9.62 -15.48
C GLU A 653 29.98 10.17 -14.39
N THR A 654 30.08 11.47 -14.11
CA THR A 654 29.23 12.16 -13.12
C THR A 654 27.75 12.06 -13.51
N TYR A 655 27.43 12.32 -14.77
CA TYR A 655 26.10 12.20 -15.33
C TYR A 655 25.55 10.78 -15.13
N ASN A 656 26.29 9.75 -15.57
CA ASN A 656 25.84 8.36 -15.49
C ASN A 656 25.62 7.92 -14.05
N PHE A 657 26.52 8.30 -13.14
CA PHE A 657 26.38 8.01 -11.71
C PHE A 657 25.08 8.59 -11.16
N PHE A 658 24.82 9.89 -11.35
CA PHE A 658 23.66 10.52 -10.73
C PHE A 658 22.33 10.13 -11.38
N VAL A 659 22.27 10.03 -12.70
CA VAL A 659 21.06 9.57 -13.42
C VAL A 659 20.68 8.16 -12.98
N ARG A 660 21.65 7.24 -12.92
CA ARG A 660 21.44 5.87 -12.42
C ARG A 660 20.88 5.89 -11.00
N ASN A 661 21.56 6.58 -10.09
CA ASN A 661 21.21 6.56 -8.66
C ASN A 661 19.87 7.24 -8.36
N VAL A 662 19.51 8.32 -9.07
CA VAL A 662 18.18 8.95 -8.95
C VAL A 662 17.10 7.99 -9.47
N GLY A 663 17.31 7.39 -10.64
CA GLY A 663 16.37 6.40 -11.19
C GLY A 663 16.19 5.17 -10.28
N MET A 664 17.27 4.63 -9.71
CA MET A 664 17.21 3.53 -8.72
C MET A 664 16.35 3.90 -7.51
N CYS A 665 16.50 5.12 -7.00
CA CYS A 665 15.73 5.59 -5.85
C CYS A 665 14.24 5.71 -6.18
N LEU A 666 13.87 6.10 -7.40
CA LEU A 666 12.48 6.29 -7.80
C LEU A 666 11.79 4.99 -8.23
N GLU A 667 12.51 4.08 -8.90
CA GLU A 667 11.92 2.87 -9.50
C GLU A 667 12.00 1.63 -8.62
N ILE A 668 13.13 1.45 -7.90
CA ILE A 668 13.43 0.19 -7.23
C ILE A 668 13.33 0.34 -5.72
N LEU A 669 13.90 1.41 -5.17
CA LEU A 669 13.93 1.61 -3.72
C LEU A 669 12.71 2.37 -3.20
N HIS A 670 12.01 3.11 -4.07
CA HIS A 670 10.91 4.01 -3.70
C HIS A 670 11.30 4.98 -2.57
N LEU A 671 12.49 5.58 -2.66
CA LEU A 671 13.06 6.51 -1.69
C LEU A 671 13.17 7.93 -2.29
N HIS A 672 12.04 8.63 -2.41
CA HIS A 672 11.99 9.98 -3.00
C HIS A 672 12.88 11.00 -2.28
N ASN A 673 12.97 10.94 -0.95
CA ASN A 673 13.88 11.78 -0.16
C ASN A 673 15.35 11.56 -0.55
N THR A 674 15.74 10.29 -0.73
CA THR A 674 17.10 9.92 -1.14
C THR A 674 17.35 10.33 -2.58
N ALA A 675 16.34 10.23 -3.46
CA ALA A 675 16.43 10.73 -4.84
C ALA A 675 16.71 12.25 -4.88
N LEU A 676 16.04 13.04 -4.02
CA LEU A 676 16.32 14.47 -3.86
C LEU A 676 17.74 14.74 -3.35
N MET A 677 18.22 13.96 -2.38
CA MET A 677 19.63 14.06 -1.92
C MET A 677 20.63 13.73 -3.04
N ARG A 678 20.33 12.75 -3.90
CA ARG A 678 21.17 12.45 -5.09
C ARG A 678 21.13 13.59 -6.09
N LEU A 679 19.98 14.20 -6.33
CA LEU A 679 19.83 15.38 -7.20
C LEU A 679 20.63 16.59 -6.67
N GLN A 680 20.63 16.80 -5.35
CA GLN A 680 21.47 17.80 -4.70
C GLN A 680 22.96 17.48 -4.87
N GLY A 681 23.35 16.21 -4.76
CA GLY A 681 24.69 15.75 -5.07
C GLY A 681 25.10 16.07 -6.51
N PHE A 682 24.22 15.82 -7.47
CA PHE A 682 24.45 16.12 -8.88
C PHE A 682 24.62 17.62 -9.11
N THR A 683 23.74 18.42 -8.52
CA THR A 683 23.82 19.89 -8.55
C THR A 683 25.16 20.39 -8.01
N ASN A 684 25.62 19.86 -6.87
CA ASN A 684 26.89 20.24 -6.27
C ASN A 684 28.11 19.80 -7.11
N ALA A 685 28.01 18.68 -7.84
CA ALA A 685 29.05 18.25 -8.76
C ALA A 685 29.11 19.19 -9.97
N LEU A 686 27.97 19.54 -10.57
CA LEU A 686 27.92 20.44 -11.71
C LEU A 686 28.40 21.85 -11.38
N LYS A 687 28.09 22.39 -10.19
CA LYS A 687 28.60 23.70 -9.75
C LYS A 687 30.12 23.83 -9.69
N LYS A 688 30.87 22.71 -9.69
CA LYS A 688 32.34 22.73 -9.69
C LYS A 688 32.94 22.79 -11.09
N ILE A 689 32.13 22.56 -12.12
CA ILE A 689 32.54 22.62 -13.52
C ILE A 689 32.40 24.06 -13.98
N ASP A 690 33.37 24.55 -14.75
CA ASP A 690 33.30 25.88 -15.34
C ASP A 690 32.04 25.98 -16.23
N PRO A 691 31.18 27.00 -16.05
CA PRO A 691 29.96 27.19 -16.83
C PRO A 691 30.17 27.15 -18.34
N ILE A 692 31.36 27.44 -18.84
CA ILE A 692 31.67 27.36 -20.27
C ILE A 692 31.61 25.94 -20.82
N TYR A 693 32.00 24.93 -20.03
CA TYR A 693 31.82 23.52 -20.41
C TYR A 693 30.34 23.15 -20.31
N LEU A 694 29.67 23.49 -19.20
CA LEU A 694 28.23 23.20 -19.05
C LEU A 694 27.36 23.80 -20.18
N ALA A 695 27.78 24.94 -20.72
CA ALA A 695 27.07 25.64 -21.78
C ALA A 695 27.31 25.09 -23.19
N ASN A 696 28.55 24.69 -23.50
CA ASN A 696 29.00 24.47 -24.88
C ASN A 696 29.42 23.02 -25.16
N SER A 697 29.75 22.25 -24.12
CA SER A 697 30.22 20.88 -24.23
C SER A 697 29.05 19.90 -24.41
N PRO A 698 29.13 18.84 -25.25
CA PRO A 698 28.04 17.88 -25.40
C PRO A 698 27.61 17.24 -24.07
N GLU A 699 28.56 16.77 -23.25
CA GLU A 699 28.23 16.13 -21.97
C GLU A 699 27.75 17.16 -20.92
N GLY A 700 28.28 18.39 -20.95
CA GLY A 700 27.84 19.49 -20.11
C GLY A 700 26.39 19.88 -20.38
N GLN A 701 26.04 20.08 -21.65
CA GLN A 701 24.67 20.39 -22.07
C GLN A 701 23.71 19.25 -21.69
N ARG A 702 24.12 18.00 -21.95
CA ARG A 702 23.36 16.81 -21.58
C ARG A 702 23.13 16.73 -20.06
N ALA A 703 24.14 17.01 -19.26
CA ALA A 703 24.07 16.98 -17.81
C ALA A 703 23.11 18.05 -17.24
N VAL A 704 23.20 19.29 -17.74
CA VAL A 704 22.30 20.39 -17.33
C VAL A 704 20.86 20.10 -17.78
N LYS A 705 20.66 19.64 -19.02
CA LYS A 705 19.35 19.20 -19.54
C LYS A 705 18.72 18.16 -18.60
N SER A 706 19.51 17.18 -18.21
CA SER A 706 19.05 16.04 -17.41
C SER A 706 18.80 16.39 -15.95
N LEU A 707 19.57 17.32 -15.37
CA LEU A 707 19.32 17.86 -14.03
C LEU A 707 17.91 18.48 -13.94
N VAL A 708 17.53 19.30 -14.92
CA VAL A 708 16.22 19.95 -14.97
C VAL A 708 15.09 18.95 -15.26
N ILE A 709 15.31 17.99 -16.17
CA ILE A 709 14.35 16.91 -16.44
C ILE A 709 14.09 16.08 -15.17
N MET A 710 15.12 15.71 -14.41
CA MET A 710 14.94 14.95 -13.16
C MET A 710 14.24 15.78 -12.08
N LEU A 711 14.50 17.09 -12.01
CA LEU A 711 13.84 18.00 -11.05
C LEU A 711 12.32 18.03 -11.23
N GLN A 712 11.81 17.87 -12.46
CA GLN A 712 10.39 17.99 -12.78
C GLN A 712 9.50 16.97 -12.06
N VAL A 713 10.06 15.82 -11.66
CA VAL A 713 9.34 14.80 -10.86
C VAL A 713 8.92 15.37 -9.50
N PHE A 714 9.77 16.24 -8.94
CA PHE A 714 9.59 16.84 -7.63
C PHE A 714 8.90 18.21 -7.72
N CYS A 715 9.38 19.08 -8.64
CA CYS A 715 8.97 20.48 -8.79
C CYS A 715 8.62 20.79 -10.25
N PRO A 716 7.45 20.35 -10.75
CA PRO A 716 7.12 20.49 -12.16
C PRO A 716 7.08 21.95 -12.66
N HIS A 717 6.64 22.90 -11.82
CA HIS A 717 6.51 24.30 -12.24
C HIS A 717 7.87 25.01 -12.29
N VAL A 718 8.69 24.81 -11.26
CA VAL A 718 10.07 25.33 -11.21
C VAL A 718 10.90 24.73 -12.36
N ALA A 719 10.77 23.43 -12.62
CA ALA A 719 11.48 22.78 -13.70
C ALA A 719 11.04 23.29 -15.08
N ALA A 720 9.74 23.55 -15.29
CA ALA A 720 9.24 24.13 -16.53
C ALA A 720 9.80 25.55 -16.79
N GLU A 721 9.90 26.38 -15.75
CA GLU A 721 10.53 27.70 -15.84
C GLU A 721 12.00 27.59 -16.25
N MET A 722 12.76 26.77 -15.53
CA MET A 722 14.17 26.50 -15.77
C MET A 722 14.42 25.95 -17.17
N TRP A 723 13.56 25.04 -17.62
CA TRP A 723 13.61 24.44 -18.95
C TRP A 723 13.36 25.46 -20.05
N SER A 724 12.28 26.24 -19.93
CA SER A 724 11.92 27.25 -20.93
C SER A 724 12.98 28.35 -21.06
N ALA A 725 13.71 28.63 -19.98
CA ALA A 725 14.85 29.56 -20.00
C ALA A 725 16.06 29.00 -20.77
N LEU A 726 16.37 27.72 -20.56
CA LEU A 726 17.51 27.04 -21.21
C LEU A 726 17.24 26.69 -22.68
N TYR A 727 16.00 26.30 -22.99
CA TYR A 727 15.60 25.70 -24.27
C TYR A 727 14.28 26.32 -24.79
N PRO A 728 14.24 27.63 -25.11
CA PRO A 728 13.00 28.36 -25.44
C PRO A 728 12.33 27.93 -26.74
N SER A 729 13.01 27.16 -27.59
CA SER A 729 12.52 26.62 -28.85
C SER A 729 12.13 25.13 -28.80
N GLU A 730 12.41 24.44 -27.69
CA GLU A 730 12.01 23.03 -27.52
C GLU A 730 10.55 22.91 -27.07
N SER A 731 10.01 21.69 -27.12
CA SER A 731 8.73 21.39 -26.48
C SER A 731 8.80 21.63 -24.97
N LEU A 732 7.64 21.67 -24.32
CA LEU A 732 7.58 21.74 -22.86
C LEU A 732 8.33 20.56 -22.23
N ILE A 733 8.81 20.78 -21.01
CA ILE A 733 9.63 19.81 -20.28
C ILE A 733 8.91 18.47 -20.07
N SER A 734 7.57 18.49 -19.98
CA SER A 734 6.78 17.28 -19.70
C SER A 734 6.74 16.30 -20.88
N ALA A 735 7.08 16.76 -22.09
CA ALA A 735 7.26 15.92 -23.27
C ALA A 735 8.68 15.36 -23.43
N GLN A 736 9.62 15.72 -22.57
CA GLN A 736 11.00 15.24 -22.65
C GLN A 736 11.15 13.85 -22.03
N PRO A 737 11.95 12.95 -22.62
CA PRO A 737 12.17 11.63 -22.05
C PRO A 737 13.05 11.69 -20.80
N TRP A 738 12.92 10.69 -19.93
CA TRP A 738 13.80 10.50 -18.78
C TRP A 738 15.25 10.29 -19.25
N PRO A 739 16.26 10.86 -18.56
CA PRO A 739 17.65 10.68 -18.94
C PRO A 739 18.09 9.22 -18.84
N LEU A 740 18.81 8.74 -19.84
CA LEU A 740 19.29 7.35 -19.89
C LEU A 740 20.74 7.24 -19.43
N VAL A 741 21.02 6.16 -18.70
CA VAL A 741 22.37 5.70 -18.39
C VAL A 741 22.98 5.08 -19.65
N ASP A 742 24.23 5.40 -19.93
CA ASP A 742 24.96 4.88 -21.09
C ASP A 742 25.06 3.35 -21.04
N SER A 743 25.13 2.74 -22.21
CA SER A 743 25.20 1.28 -22.35
C SER A 743 26.48 0.68 -21.77
N ASP A 744 27.58 1.43 -21.81
CA ASP A 744 28.93 1.12 -21.33
C ASP A 744 29.24 1.72 -19.94
N ALA A 745 28.24 2.34 -19.30
CA ALA A 745 28.41 2.84 -17.95
C ALA A 745 28.63 1.69 -16.96
N GLN A 746 29.27 2.01 -15.84
CA GLN A 746 29.41 1.07 -14.74
C GLN A 746 28.08 0.93 -13.95
N ILE A 747 27.67 -0.30 -13.64
CA ILE A 747 26.52 -0.64 -12.80
C ILE A 747 26.92 -1.55 -11.63
N GLU A 748 26.00 -1.78 -10.70
CA GLU A 748 26.28 -2.64 -9.53
C GLU A 748 25.97 -4.12 -9.85
N PHE A 749 26.86 -5.02 -9.48
CA PHE A 749 26.60 -6.46 -9.42
C PHE A 749 26.46 -6.87 -7.95
N LEU A 750 25.25 -7.20 -7.52
CA LEU A 750 24.93 -7.49 -6.12
C LEU A 750 24.88 -9.00 -5.91
N LEU A 751 25.45 -9.46 -4.81
CA LEU A 751 25.20 -10.79 -4.27
C LEU A 751 24.32 -10.65 -3.02
N MET A 752 23.20 -11.36 -2.98
CA MET A 752 22.29 -11.44 -1.84
C MET A 752 22.23 -12.88 -1.35
N ILE A 753 22.53 -13.11 -0.07
CA ILE A 753 22.56 -14.43 0.54
C ILE A 753 21.57 -14.43 1.71
N ASP A 754 20.47 -15.17 1.63
CA ASP A 754 19.37 -15.13 2.61
C ASP A 754 18.95 -13.70 2.99
N SER A 755 18.88 -12.82 1.98
CA SER A 755 18.57 -11.38 2.08
C SER A 755 19.67 -10.49 2.72
N VAL A 756 20.87 -11.01 2.95
CA VAL A 756 22.05 -10.23 3.38
C VAL A 756 22.91 -9.90 2.17
N SER A 757 23.36 -8.64 2.04
CA SER A 757 24.25 -8.25 0.94
C SER A 757 25.67 -8.81 1.15
N GLY A 758 26.09 -9.68 0.24
CA GLY A 758 27.45 -10.24 0.15
C GLY A 758 28.45 -9.33 -0.56
N GLY A 759 28.01 -8.18 -1.06
CA GLY A 759 28.83 -7.22 -1.79
C GLY A 759 28.10 -6.57 -2.96
N ARG A 760 28.63 -5.43 -3.42
CA ARG A 760 28.11 -4.63 -4.54
C ARG A 760 29.21 -4.01 -5.42
N PRO A 761 30.12 -4.82 -5.99
CA PRO A 761 31.14 -4.32 -6.91
C PRO A 761 30.53 -3.58 -8.11
N SER A 762 31.27 -2.58 -8.59
CA SER A 762 30.97 -1.85 -9.81
C SER A 762 31.58 -2.58 -10.98
N VAL A 763 30.79 -2.83 -12.02
CA VAL A 763 31.18 -3.61 -13.21
C VAL A 763 30.58 -3.01 -14.48
N ASP A 764 31.13 -3.38 -15.63
CA ASP A 764 30.62 -2.95 -16.94
C ASP A 764 29.22 -3.51 -17.20
N ARG A 765 28.29 -2.60 -17.50
CA ARG A 765 26.90 -2.93 -17.80
C ARG A 765 26.74 -3.85 -19.00
N ARG A 766 27.45 -3.61 -20.10
CA ARG A 766 27.32 -4.42 -21.33
C ARG A 766 27.63 -5.88 -21.02
N LEU A 767 28.64 -6.09 -20.20
CA LEU A 767 29.08 -7.40 -19.81
C LEU A 767 27.99 -8.13 -18.99
N ILE A 768 27.53 -7.55 -17.88
CA ILE A 768 26.71 -8.31 -16.93
C ILE A 768 25.23 -8.40 -17.32
N GLU A 769 24.69 -7.45 -18.08
CA GLU A 769 23.27 -7.47 -18.46
C GLU A 769 22.96 -8.56 -19.50
N GLU A 770 23.95 -8.95 -20.32
CA GLU A 770 23.78 -9.93 -21.40
C GLU A 770 24.06 -11.37 -20.93
N MET A 771 24.88 -11.56 -19.88
CA MET A 771 25.25 -12.88 -19.35
C MET A 771 24.07 -13.73 -18.86
N GLY A 772 24.13 -15.04 -19.09
CA GLY A 772 23.16 -16.01 -18.55
C GLY A 772 23.26 -16.19 -17.03
N GLY A 773 22.27 -16.83 -16.41
CA GLY A 773 22.23 -17.04 -14.95
C GLY A 773 23.44 -17.83 -14.42
N ASP A 774 23.78 -18.94 -15.08
CA ASP A 774 24.91 -19.79 -14.69
C ASP A 774 26.27 -19.17 -14.99
N GLU A 775 26.31 -18.26 -15.98
CA GLU A 775 27.51 -17.50 -16.29
C GLU A 775 27.78 -16.43 -15.23
N LEU A 776 26.74 -15.71 -14.80
CA LEU A 776 26.81 -14.76 -13.69
C LEU A 776 27.22 -15.45 -12.38
N TRP A 777 26.70 -16.65 -12.10
CA TRP A 777 27.10 -17.42 -10.92
C TRP A 777 28.58 -17.78 -10.96
N ARG A 778 29.07 -18.36 -12.07
CA ARG A 778 30.50 -18.67 -12.25
C ARG A 778 31.37 -17.42 -12.12
N ARG A 779 30.94 -16.30 -12.70
CA ARG A 779 31.66 -15.03 -12.58
C ARG A 779 31.74 -14.58 -11.12
N ALA A 780 30.62 -14.63 -10.38
CA ALA A 780 30.59 -14.29 -8.97
C ALA A 780 31.57 -15.16 -8.15
N GLU A 781 31.63 -16.48 -8.40
CA GLU A 781 32.54 -17.40 -7.74
C GLU A 781 34.02 -17.13 -8.02
N HIS A 782 34.36 -16.64 -9.22
CA HIS A 782 35.75 -16.48 -9.65
C HIS A 782 36.30 -15.06 -9.55
N THR A 783 35.43 -14.05 -9.49
CA THR A 783 35.85 -12.64 -9.59
C THR A 783 35.24 -11.82 -8.45
N GLU A 784 34.18 -11.07 -8.74
CA GLU A 784 33.59 -10.04 -7.88
C GLU A 784 33.21 -10.48 -6.47
N HIS A 785 32.74 -11.72 -6.30
CA HIS A 785 32.24 -12.26 -5.04
C HIS A 785 33.01 -13.50 -4.54
N SER A 786 34.16 -13.78 -5.15
CA SER A 786 34.97 -14.97 -4.88
C SER A 786 35.37 -15.10 -3.41
N GLU A 787 35.73 -13.98 -2.78
CA GLU A 787 36.20 -13.92 -1.40
C GLU A 787 35.14 -14.42 -0.39
N ILE A 788 33.92 -13.89 -0.47
CA ILE A 788 32.83 -14.28 0.45
C ILE A 788 32.35 -15.71 0.17
N LEU A 789 32.17 -16.08 -1.10
CA LEU A 789 31.70 -17.41 -1.47
C LEU A 789 32.70 -18.50 -1.07
N ARG A 790 34.02 -18.22 -1.15
CA ARG A 790 35.06 -19.12 -0.65
C ARG A 790 34.97 -19.30 0.86
N ILE A 791 34.90 -18.21 1.64
CA ILE A 791 34.85 -18.29 3.11
C ILE A 791 33.59 -19.02 3.57
N MET A 792 32.44 -18.80 2.93
CA MET A 792 31.21 -19.54 3.23
C MET A 792 31.37 -21.06 3.04
N LYS A 793 32.02 -21.48 1.94
CA LYS A 793 32.33 -22.89 1.69
C LYS A 793 33.28 -23.46 2.75
N GLU A 794 34.28 -22.68 3.17
CA GLU A 794 35.21 -23.06 4.25
C GLU A 794 34.51 -23.21 5.62
N GLU A 795 33.47 -22.43 5.88
CA GLU A 795 32.64 -22.54 7.09
C GLU A 795 31.54 -23.63 6.98
N GLY A 796 31.54 -24.43 5.91
CA GLY A 796 30.61 -25.53 5.70
C GLY A 796 29.19 -25.10 5.35
N MET A 797 28.99 -23.85 4.91
CA MET A 797 27.68 -23.36 4.48
C MET A 797 27.33 -23.92 3.10
N VAL A 798 26.18 -24.60 3.01
CA VAL A 798 25.68 -25.20 1.76
C VAL A 798 24.73 -24.21 1.07
N LEU A 799 25.18 -23.65 -0.06
CA LEU A 799 24.37 -22.77 -0.90
C LEU A 799 23.34 -23.58 -1.68
N ARG A 800 22.10 -23.10 -1.72
CA ARG A 800 20.98 -23.64 -2.51
C ARG A 800 20.55 -22.63 -3.57
N ASP A 801 19.83 -23.12 -4.59
CA ASP A 801 19.12 -22.38 -5.66
C ASP A 801 19.52 -20.92 -5.84
N HIS A 802 20.19 -20.61 -6.96
CA HIS A 802 20.49 -19.22 -7.33
C HIS A 802 19.42 -18.64 -8.25
N ARG A 803 19.06 -17.39 -8.00
CA ARG A 803 18.17 -16.59 -8.84
C ARG A 803 18.88 -15.33 -9.29
N VAL A 804 18.73 -14.99 -10.56
CA VAL A 804 19.19 -13.71 -11.10
C VAL A 804 18.01 -12.77 -11.30
N THR A 805 18.16 -11.55 -10.80
CA THR A 805 17.25 -10.44 -11.09
C THR A 805 18.03 -9.35 -11.80
N LYS A 806 17.62 -8.98 -13.02
CA LYS A 806 18.25 -7.90 -13.80
C LYS A 806 17.36 -6.67 -13.78
N ARG A 807 17.89 -5.54 -13.30
CA ARG A 807 17.26 -4.22 -13.38
C ARG A 807 18.07 -3.39 -14.38
N ARG A 808 17.67 -3.46 -15.65
CA ARG A 808 18.43 -2.91 -16.77
C ARG A 808 18.74 -1.41 -16.56
N GLY A 809 20.00 -1.03 -16.71
CA GLY A 809 20.54 0.29 -16.47
C GLY A 809 20.89 0.59 -15.02
N PHE A 810 20.55 -0.29 -14.08
CA PHE A 810 20.69 -0.05 -12.64
C PHE A 810 21.64 -1.03 -11.97
N HIS A 811 21.29 -2.31 -11.98
CA HIS A 811 22.07 -3.37 -11.36
C HIS A 811 21.64 -4.76 -11.80
N VAL A 812 22.51 -5.74 -11.54
CA VAL A 812 22.20 -7.16 -11.59
C VAL A 812 22.35 -7.73 -10.19
N THR A 813 21.35 -8.47 -9.73
CA THR A 813 21.37 -9.12 -8.41
C THR A 813 21.38 -10.63 -8.59
N LEU A 814 22.35 -11.28 -7.95
CA LEU A 814 22.44 -12.71 -7.77
C LEU A 814 21.97 -13.03 -6.34
N SER A 815 20.87 -13.75 -6.20
CA SER A 815 20.34 -14.17 -4.91
C SER A 815 20.53 -15.67 -4.73
N CYS A 816 20.98 -16.12 -3.56
CA CYS A 816 21.03 -17.53 -3.19
C CYS A 816 20.54 -17.74 -1.75
N GLY A 817 20.06 -18.95 -1.49
CA GLY A 817 19.71 -19.40 -0.13
C GLY A 817 20.84 -20.19 0.51
N VAL A 818 20.81 -20.31 1.83
CA VAL A 818 21.69 -21.24 2.57
C VAL A 818 20.83 -22.28 3.28
N GLU A 819 21.28 -23.53 3.26
CA GLU A 819 20.64 -24.60 4.02
C GLU A 819 20.66 -24.35 5.53
N GLY A 820 19.57 -24.71 6.21
CA GLY A 820 19.42 -24.57 7.67
C GLY A 820 18.56 -23.37 8.09
N ASP A 821 18.73 -22.94 9.35
CA ASP A 821 17.98 -21.82 9.91
C ASP A 821 18.46 -20.48 9.34
N LYS A 822 17.53 -19.71 8.78
CA LYS A 822 17.85 -18.43 8.12
C LYS A 822 18.45 -17.40 9.07
N GLU A 823 17.98 -17.32 10.31
CA GLU A 823 18.45 -16.30 11.25
C GLU A 823 19.86 -16.62 11.74
N GLU A 824 20.14 -17.90 12.00
CA GLU A 824 21.49 -18.37 12.29
C GLU A 824 22.44 -18.14 11.10
N ASN A 825 22.00 -18.46 9.88
CA ASN A 825 22.78 -18.22 8.66
C ASN A 825 23.10 -16.74 8.47
N ARG A 826 22.13 -15.84 8.66
CA ARG A 826 22.33 -14.38 8.60
C ARG A 826 23.41 -13.91 9.57
N LYS A 827 23.40 -14.41 10.81
CA LYS A 827 24.43 -14.08 11.82
C LYS A 827 25.81 -14.56 11.41
N LYS A 828 25.93 -15.77 10.85
CA LYS A 828 27.21 -16.30 10.33
C LYS A 828 27.74 -15.46 9.17
N ILE A 829 26.89 -15.15 8.19
CA ILE A 829 27.23 -14.30 7.04
C ILE A 829 27.70 -12.92 7.51
N GLY A 830 27.01 -12.31 8.49
CA GLY A 830 27.42 -11.04 9.09
C GLY A 830 28.85 -11.07 9.64
N LYS A 831 29.21 -12.13 10.38
CA LYS A 831 30.57 -12.32 10.91
C LYS A 831 31.62 -12.48 9.79
N ILE A 832 31.29 -13.22 8.73
CA ILE A 832 32.15 -13.37 7.55
C ILE A 832 32.42 -11.99 6.92
N LEU A 833 31.38 -11.19 6.72
CA LEU A 833 31.48 -9.85 6.15
C LEU A 833 32.34 -8.91 7.01
N ASP A 834 32.16 -8.93 8.32
CA ASP A 834 32.96 -8.14 9.26
C ASP A 834 34.44 -8.52 9.18
N ARG A 835 34.75 -9.81 9.06
CA ARG A 835 36.12 -10.31 8.87
C ARG A 835 36.72 -9.80 7.57
N ILE A 836 36.00 -9.94 6.45
CA ILE A 836 36.44 -9.44 5.14
C ILE A 836 36.72 -7.92 5.20
N GLN A 837 35.81 -7.16 5.81
CA GLN A 837 35.96 -5.71 5.92
C GLN A 837 37.15 -5.32 6.80
N ALA A 838 37.40 -6.04 7.90
CA ALA A 838 38.54 -5.82 8.76
C ALA A 838 39.88 -6.10 8.05
N GLU A 839 39.95 -7.16 7.24
CA GLU A 839 41.13 -7.51 6.42
C GLU A 839 41.40 -6.44 5.34
N ARG A 840 40.36 -5.98 4.64
CA ARG A 840 40.47 -4.87 3.66
C ARG A 840 40.97 -3.58 4.30
N ARG A 841 40.42 -3.19 5.47
CA ARG A 841 40.88 -1.99 6.22
C ARG A 841 42.36 -2.09 6.62
N LYS A 842 42.85 -3.28 6.99
CA LYS A 842 44.28 -3.51 7.28
C LYS A 842 45.15 -3.35 6.03
N LEU A 843 44.66 -3.82 4.87
CA LEU A 843 45.35 -3.71 3.59
C LEU A 843 45.45 -2.25 3.10
N ASP A 844 44.35 -1.49 3.23
CA ASP A 844 44.29 -0.08 2.83
C ASP A 844 45.17 0.81 3.71
N LYS A 845 45.22 0.56 5.02
CA LYS A 845 46.19 1.21 5.92
C LYS A 845 47.65 0.92 5.51
N LYS A 846 47.96 -0.31 5.10
CA LYS A 846 49.29 -0.67 4.56
C LYS A 846 49.60 0.02 3.23
N LYS A 847 48.63 0.18 2.32
CA LYS A 847 48.78 0.87 1.03
C LYS A 847 48.90 2.40 1.20
N GLY A 848 48.10 3.01 2.07
CA GLY A 848 48.17 4.43 2.41
C GLY A 848 49.51 4.81 3.05
N GLY A 849 50.02 3.98 3.98
CA GLY A 849 51.34 4.17 4.57
C GLY A 849 52.50 4.02 3.57
N LYS A 850 52.36 3.17 2.54
CA LYS A 850 53.33 3.08 1.43
C LYS A 850 53.25 4.27 0.47
N LYS A 851 52.06 4.84 0.24
CA LYS A 851 51.86 6.04 -0.61
C LYS A 851 52.45 7.29 0.07
N GLN A 852 52.21 7.49 1.36
CA GLN A 852 52.85 8.54 2.17
C GLN A 852 54.37 8.39 2.24
N LYS A 853 54.91 7.16 2.34
CA LYS A 853 56.37 6.93 2.28
C LYS A 853 56.97 7.22 0.90
N LYS A 854 56.22 6.99 -0.19
CA LYS A 854 56.64 7.36 -1.56
C LYS A 854 56.56 8.86 -1.83
N GLU A 855 55.60 9.57 -1.24
CA GLU A 855 55.49 11.04 -1.32
C GLU A 855 56.48 11.77 -0.41
N LYS A 856 56.98 11.14 0.66
CA LYS A 856 58.10 11.68 1.47
C LYS A 856 59.49 11.35 0.91
N ALA A 857 59.57 10.46 -0.07
CA ALA A 857 60.81 10.04 -0.73
C ALA A 857 60.95 10.62 -2.16
N LYS A 858 59.94 11.34 -2.64
CA LYS A 858 59.99 12.29 -3.76
C LYS A 858 60.04 13.69 -3.20
#